data_AF-A0A8T0G0M0-F1
#
_entry.id   AF-A0A8T0G0M0-F1
#
_cell.length_a   1.000
_cell.length_b   1.000
_cell.length_c   1.000
_cell.angle_alpha   90.00
_cell.angle_beta   90.00
_cell.angle_gamma   90.00
#
_symmetry.space_group_name_H-M   'P 1'
#
loop_
_entity.id
_entity.type
_entity.pdbx_description
1 polymer ?
#
loop_
_entity_poly.entity_id
_entity_poly.type
_entity_poly.pdbx_seq_one_letter_code
_entity_poly.pdbx_strand_id
1 'polypeptide(L)'
;MEKKDNPLYLEKYSFIRFNPSLKQFGSKPSEGLIAITTTGMVFVLILQSDGNIITAAELLGQFRSKIKVTDLCYAKSGDFLIVTTDGLVQSSVHCYRVGLKVIQDECIITCEPFSSFFLNSHATCLAGDKQIYSKVTHLKFLLREAADAVVITASGPSGSVVELWELREKPVTFNKIFSNPSLERQPKTVVWQHHTSATTNSGVVAMATPRLSIYDANPPPSYILVAYKDNSIKCFYRESLQLACNISVNTRTHHRDEHTMYSHQQGSKNYLHGAAISDMQLSWTGCTLVAIDSLSQLFLYRLCPVTDIGGPMTTSYALTVLEYCLMTGTDWWDVVLSLRPGWIESICEKFTESFNRQPAAAQQGWISRYLSIKGSLYRCLSNGLAKAGDCHALIMLNAISAAMKSLLRPRDLSSQDKGPAENLTAILNSKGTEAVYQMDKVLLHLESKEFTVEPPILQSLQHLTQWVADCALYLLATLPYQSPNHNRYPGGGLVADPKALNTLRELLVIIRIWSLLNESCLPVFTKMAENLDVLSLLFKLLTKTLLAHGSEPDDSLLDECSLLPNQVLIPIIELGTQAFGVASPALFMNSLPLQFEYYSQPEFLKYNSKVPTIEGTIPQNHKSDIVRHVSLGRNPTHVRQCTRCYSSSMLKAGARSAATRAWDQRWLRCCPCGGQWKFVEVSKS
;
A
#
# COMPACT_ATOMS: atom_id res chain seq x y z
N MET A 1 23.55 5.57 -22.42
CA MET A 1 24.31 4.91 -21.34
C MET A 1 23.29 4.26 -20.43
N GLU A 2 23.11 2.95 -20.52
CA GLU A 2 22.32 2.19 -19.55
C GLU A 2 22.98 2.39 -18.18
N LYS A 3 22.26 3.03 -17.25
CA LYS A 3 22.68 3.08 -15.86
C LYS A 3 22.82 1.63 -15.40
N LYS A 4 24.03 1.21 -15.08
CA LYS A 4 24.32 -0.10 -14.51
C LYS A 4 23.36 -0.35 -13.35
N ASP A 5 22.65 -1.48 -13.34
CA ASP A 5 21.64 -1.78 -12.32
C ASP A 5 22.29 -1.71 -10.93
N ASN A 6 21.85 -0.73 -10.14
CA ASN A 6 22.44 -0.46 -8.85
C ASN A 6 21.69 -1.26 -7.79
N PRO A 7 22.38 -2.07 -6.96
CA PRO A 7 21.71 -2.82 -5.91
C PRO A 7 21.09 -1.91 -4.83
N LEU A 8 21.60 -0.70 -4.62
CA LEU A 8 21.13 0.22 -3.58
C LEU A 8 19.93 1.01 -4.09
N TYR A 9 18.80 0.92 -3.37
CA TYR A 9 17.54 1.52 -3.82
C TYR A 9 17.63 3.04 -3.97
N LEU A 10 18.32 3.72 -3.05
CA LEU A 10 18.48 5.16 -3.08
C LEU A 10 19.32 5.66 -4.27
N GLU A 11 20.10 4.78 -4.89
CA GLU A 11 20.93 5.08 -6.06
C GLU A 11 20.31 4.55 -7.36
N LYS A 12 19.55 3.44 -7.26
CA LYS A 12 18.78 2.83 -8.35
C LYS A 12 17.67 3.76 -8.83
N TYR A 13 16.92 4.35 -7.91
CA TYR A 13 15.76 5.19 -8.23
C TYR A 13 16.09 6.67 -8.20
N SER A 14 15.52 7.43 -9.15
CA SER A 14 15.61 8.89 -9.18
C SER A 14 14.58 9.50 -8.22
N PHE A 15 15.05 10.33 -7.28
CA PHE A 15 14.17 11.05 -6.36
C PHE A 15 13.91 12.45 -6.88
N ILE A 16 12.85 12.60 -7.67
CA ILE A 16 12.38 13.91 -8.12
C ILE A 16 11.72 14.61 -6.93
N ARG A 17 12.32 15.70 -6.46
CA ARG A 17 11.76 16.50 -5.36
C ARG A 17 10.58 17.33 -5.87
N PHE A 18 9.41 17.10 -5.29
CA PHE A 18 8.25 17.97 -5.39
C PHE A 18 8.13 18.81 -4.12
N ASN A 19 7.85 20.10 -4.30
CA ASN A 19 7.41 20.92 -3.18
C ASN A 19 5.95 20.59 -2.85
N PRO A 20 5.58 20.52 -1.55
CA PRO A 20 4.18 20.53 -1.15
C PRO A 20 3.44 21.71 -1.75
N SER A 21 2.19 21.48 -2.18
CA SER A 21 1.33 22.56 -2.69
C SER A 21 0.99 23.62 -1.67
N LEU A 22 1.04 23.26 -0.39
CA LEU A 22 0.96 24.20 0.71
C LEU A 22 1.81 23.72 1.89
N LYS A 23 2.62 24.62 2.43
CA LYS A 23 3.50 24.39 3.59
C LYS A 23 2.95 25.14 4.81
N GLN A 24 2.87 24.47 5.95
CA GLN A 24 2.62 25.10 7.26
C GLN A 24 3.94 25.43 7.96
N PHE A 25 3.83 25.94 9.19
CA PHE A 25 4.98 26.17 10.06
C PHE A 25 5.89 24.93 10.14
N GLY A 26 7.21 25.16 10.06
CA GLY A 26 8.21 24.08 10.01
C GLY A 26 8.29 23.34 8.67
N SER A 27 7.78 23.93 7.56
CA SER A 27 7.81 23.34 6.20
C SER A 27 7.06 22.02 6.05
N LYS A 28 6.10 21.72 6.94
CA LYS A 28 5.29 20.52 6.85
C LYS A 28 4.22 20.67 5.76
N PRO A 29 3.94 19.64 4.95
CA PRO A 29 2.83 19.66 4.00
C PRO A 29 1.49 19.80 4.75
N SER A 30 0.54 20.51 4.15
CA SER A 30 -0.84 20.60 4.65
C SER A 30 -1.72 19.55 3.96
N GLU A 31 -2.74 19.07 4.67
CA GLU A 31 -3.81 18.27 4.07
C GLU A 31 -5.02 19.17 3.76
N GLY A 32 -5.71 18.88 2.66
CA GLY A 32 -6.81 19.74 2.19
C GLY A 32 -7.43 19.28 0.89
N LEU A 33 -8.32 20.12 0.36
CA LEU A 33 -9.06 19.94 -0.87
C LEU A 33 -8.90 21.20 -1.74
N ILE A 34 -8.71 21.02 -3.04
CA ILE A 34 -8.90 22.05 -4.06
C ILE A 34 -10.04 21.62 -4.99
N ALA A 35 -10.93 22.54 -5.32
CA ALA A 35 -12.06 22.31 -6.20
C ALA A 35 -12.19 23.44 -7.24
N ILE A 36 -12.62 23.08 -8.45
CA ILE A 36 -12.91 24.03 -9.52
C ILE A 36 -14.39 23.96 -9.83
N THR A 37 -15.06 25.10 -9.73
CA THR A 37 -16.51 25.19 -9.98
C THR A 37 -16.80 25.38 -11.46
N THR A 38 -18.03 25.05 -11.87
CA THR A 38 -18.52 25.24 -13.24
C THR A 38 -18.58 26.70 -13.69
N THR A 39 -18.44 27.66 -12.75
CA THR A 39 -18.41 29.11 -13.01
C THR A 39 -17.00 29.69 -13.08
N GLY A 40 -15.96 28.84 -13.00
CA GLY A 40 -14.57 29.30 -13.05
C GLY A 40 -14.02 29.84 -11.74
N MET A 41 -14.55 29.41 -10.59
CA MET A 41 -13.95 29.69 -9.29
C MET A 41 -13.11 28.53 -8.79
N VAL A 42 -11.95 28.83 -8.21
CA VAL A 42 -11.13 27.93 -7.40
C VAL A 42 -11.60 28.03 -5.96
N PHE A 43 -11.83 26.90 -5.31
CA PHE A 43 -12.12 26.80 -3.88
C PHE A 43 -11.08 25.91 -3.22
N VAL A 44 -10.58 26.34 -2.06
CA VAL A 44 -9.58 25.62 -1.28
C VAL A 44 -10.09 25.45 0.14
N LEU A 45 -9.88 24.25 0.68
CA LEU A 45 -10.12 23.90 2.08
C LEU A 45 -8.85 23.28 2.65
N ILE A 46 -8.38 23.76 3.79
CA ILE A 46 -7.18 23.26 4.46
C ILE A 46 -7.55 22.76 5.84
N LEU A 47 -7.11 21.55 6.17
CA LEU A 47 -7.27 20.95 7.48
C LEU A 47 -6.08 21.34 8.37
N GLN A 48 -6.35 22.01 9.48
CA GLN A 48 -5.34 22.33 10.49
C GLN A 48 -5.21 21.20 11.51
N SER A 49 -4.03 21.10 12.14
CA SER A 49 -3.71 20.02 13.08
C SER A 49 -4.52 20.06 14.38
N ASP A 50 -5.07 21.22 14.73
CA ASP A 50 -5.96 21.45 15.87
C ASP A 50 -7.42 21.11 15.58
N GLY A 51 -7.73 20.68 14.34
CA GLY A 51 -9.08 20.36 13.89
C GLY A 51 -9.82 21.53 13.25
N ASN A 52 -9.21 22.72 13.19
CA ASN A 52 -9.78 23.87 12.50
C ASN A 52 -9.68 23.73 10.96
N ILE A 53 -10.50 24.50 10.26
CA ILE A 53 -10.58 24.47 8.79
C ILE A 53 -10.42 25.90 8.26
N ILE A 54 -9.45 26.10 7.37
CA ILE A 54 -9.30 27.34 6.60
C ILE A 54 -9.94 27.13 5.23
N THR A 55 -10.74 28.09 4.76
CA THR A 55 -11.28 28.08 3.40
C THR A 55 -10.93 29.36 2.65
N ALA A 56 -10.78 29.26 1.33
CA ALA A 56 -10.56 30.40 0.45
C ALA A 56 -11.18 30.14 -0.93
N ALA A 57 -11.55 31.20 -1.64
CA ALA A 57 -12.05 31.11 -3.00
C ALA A 57 -11.55 32.28 -3.85
N GLU A 58 -11.24 32.02 -5.11
CA GLU A 58 -10.72 33.02 -6.05
C GLU A 58 -11.19 32.71 -7.48
N LEU A 59 -11.22 33.72 -8.36
CA LEU A 59 -11.51 33.49 -9.77
C LEU A 59 -10.30 32.83 -10.47
N LEU A 60 -10.55 31.77 -11.22
CA LEU A 60 -9.49 31.03 -11.94
C LEU A 60 -8.90 31.87 -13.09
N GLY A 61 -9.73 32.68 -13.75
CA GLY A 61 -9.33 33.63 -14.78
C GLY A 61 -9.77 35.05 -14.43
N GLN A 62 -9.61 35.99 -15.37
CA GLN A 62 -10.02 37.39 -15.15
C GLN A 62 -11.54 37.57 -14.99
N PHE A 63 -12.32 36.68 -15.61
CA PHE A 63 -13.78 36.70 -15.58
C PHE A 63 -14.30 35.30 -15.30
N ARG A 64 -15.53 35.22 -14.79
CA ARG A 64 -16.25 33.94 -14.71
C ARG A 64 -16.42 33.36 -16.11
N SER A 65 -16.08 32.09 -16.24
CA SER A 65 -16.23 31.34 -17.48
C SER A 65 -16.98 30.05 -17.18
N LYS A 66 -17.76 29.58 -18.17
CA LYS A 66 -18.42 28.28 -18.05
C LYS A 66 -17.38 27.20 -18.25
N ILE A 67 -17.16 26.39 -17.21
CA ILE A 67 -16.30 25.21 -17.27
C ILE A 67 -17.19 23.97 -17.27
N LYS A 68 -16.99 23.11 -18.26
CA LYS A 68 -17.66 21.81 -18.36
C LYS A 68 -16.73 20.64 -18.10
N VAL A 69 -15.48 20.74 -18.57
CA VAL A 69 -14.48 19.70 -18.35
C VAL A 69 -13.22 20.37 -17.80
N THR A 70 -12.65 19.78 -16.76
CA THR A 70 -11.45 20.27 -16.11
C THR A 70 -10.58 19.10 -15.66
N ASP A 71 -9.27 19.30 -15.63
CA ASP A 71 -8.34 18.44 -14.91
C ASP A 71 -7.17 19.26 -14.35
N LEU A 72 -6.43 18.66 -13.42
CA LEU A 72 -5.30 19.31 -12.75
C LEU A 72 -4.09 18.38 -12.60
N CYS A 73 -2.89 18.94 -12.61
CA CYS A 73 -1.66 18.23 -12.26
C CYS A 73 -0.80 19.05 -11.30
N TYR A 74 0.15 18.39 -10.66
CA TYR A 74 1.10 18.98 -9.73
C TYR A 74 2.36 19.42 -10.47
N ALA A 75 2.74 20.68 -10.32
CA ALA A 75 4.04 21.19 -10.76
C ALA A 75 5.10 20.90 -9.69
N LYS A 76 6.36 20.76 -10.11
CA LYS A 76 7.51 20.58 -9.19
C LYS A 76 7.65 21.72 -8.17
N SER A 77 7.16 22.92 -8.50
CA SER A 77 7.13 24.08 -7.62
C SER A 77 6.16 23.94 -6.43
N GLY A 78 5.20 23.02 -6.50
CA GLY A 78 4.07 22.88 -5.58
C GLY A 78 2.77 23.45 -6.15
N ASP A 79 2.85 24.31 -7.17
CA ASP A 79 1.67 24.88 -7.82
C ASP A 79 0.86 23.81 -8.55
N PHE A 80 -0.41 24.11 -8.78
CA PHE A 80 -1.28 23.33 -9.64
C PHE A 80 -1.25 23.92 -11.05
N LEU A 81 -1.21 23.05 -12.07
CA LEU A 81 -1.59 23.44 -13.42
C LEU A 81 -2.98 22.88 -13.70
N ILE A 82 -3.87 23.75 -14.15
CA ILE A 82 -5.29 23.46 -14.33
C ILE A 82 -5.64 23.69 -15.80
N VAL A 83 -6.27 22.70 -16.43
CA VAL A 83 -6.74 22.78 -17.82
C VAL A 83 -8.26 22.71 -17.84
N THR A 84 -8.88 23.58 -18.62
CA THR A 84 -10.34 23.77 -18.61
C THR A 84 -10.89 24.01 -20.01
N THR A 85 -12.15 23.63 -20.23
CA THR A 85 -12.91 23.94 -21.44
C THR A 85 -14.40 24.05 -21.11
N ASP A 86 -15.13 24.84 -21.89
CA ASP A 86 -16.60 24.94 -21.85
C ASP A 86 -17.30 23.71 -22.46
N GLY A 87 -16.51 22.80 -23.04
CA GLY A 87 -16.96 21.55 -23.64
C GLY A 87 -17.33 21.65 -25.11
N LEU A 88 -17.02 22.76 -25.77
CA LEU A 88 -17.26 22.98 -27.20
C LEU A 88 -15.95 22.84 -27.98
N VAL A 89 -15.98 22.17 -29.13
CA VAL A 89 -14.78 21.95 -29.97
C VAL A 89 -14.26 23.26 -30.57
N GLN A 90 -15.17 24.22 -30.80
CA GLN A 90 -14.86 25.55 -31.33
C GLN A 90 -14.23 26.52 -30.30
N SER A 91 -14.25 26.16 -29.02
CA SER A 91 -13.68 26.98 -27.96
C SER A 91 -12.25 26.56 -27.67
N SER A 92 -11.41 27.48 -27.19
CA SER A 92 -10.07 27.14 -26.74
C SER A 92 -10.09 26.33 -25.43
N VAL A 93 -9.07 25.50 -25.27
CA VAL A 93 -8.70 24.92 -23.99
C VAL A 93 -7.84 25.93 -23.24
N HIS A 94 -8.29 26.34 -22.05
CA HIS A 94 -7.62 27.32 -21.21
C HIS A 94 -6.79 26.64 -20.13
N CYS A 95 -5.55 27.11 -19.96
CA CYS A 95 -4.64 26.61 -18.94
C CYS A 95 -4.33 27.70 -17.91
N TYR A 96 -4.21 27.32 -16.65
CA TYR A 96 -3.91 28.23 -15.53
C TYR A 96 -2.90 27.61 -14.59
N ARG A 97 -2.06 28.44 -13.98
CA ARG A 97 -1.20 28.07 -12.86
C ARG A 97 -1.81 28.62 -11.58
N VAL A 98 -2.00 27.76 -10.59
CA VAL A 98 -2.60 28.11 -9.30
C VAL A 98 -1.62 27.82 -8.17
N GLY A 99 -1.22 28.87 -7.47
CA GLY A 99 -0.35 28.80 -6.29
C GLY A 99 -1.15 29.03 -5.02
N LEU A 100 -0.75 28.36 -3.93
CA LEU A 100 -1.37 28.49 -2.61
C LEU A 100 -0.36 28.97 -1.57
N LYS A 101 -0.79 29.87 -0.70
CA LYS A 101 0.00 30.31 0.45
C LYS A 101 -0.90 30.56 1.65
N VAL A 102 -0.42 30.26 2.85
CA VAL A 102 -1.10 30.68 4.10
C VAL A 102 -0.28 31.79 4.75
N ILE A 103 -0.95 32.89 5.07
CA ILE A 103 -0.39 34.04 5.79
C ILE A 103 -1.36 34.38 6.91
N GLN A 104 -0.90 34.38 8.17
CA GLN A 104 -1.72 34.74 9.34
C GLN A 104 -3.08 34.02 9.36
N ASP A 105 -3.07 32.69 9.15
CA ASP A 105 -4.25 31.82 9.11
C ASP A 105 -5.25 32.08 7.95
N GLU A 106 -4.92 32.95 7.00
CA GLU A 106 -5.67 33.13 5.76
C GLU A 106 -4.99 32.42 4.59
N CYS A 107 -5.77 31.73 3.76
CA CYS A 107 -5.27 31.13 2.53
C CYS A 107 -5.42 32.11 1.35
N ILE A 108 -4.29 32.43 0.73
CA ILE A 108 -4.20 33.23 -0.49
C ILE A 108 -4.05 32.27 -1.68
N ILE A 109 -4.94 32.45 -2.65
CA ILE A 109 -4.93 31.72 -3.92
C ILE A 109 -4.44 32.68 -5.01
N THR A 110 -3.39 32.31 -5.74
CA THR A 110 -2.90 33.09 -6.89
C THR A 110 -3.20 32.34 -8.17
N CYS A 111 -3.95 32.93 -9.10
CA CYS A 111 -4.29 32.33 -10.39
C CYS A 111 -3.67 33.11 -11.56
N GLU A 112 -2.80 32.45 -12.32
CA GLU A 112 -2.09 33.05 -13.46
C GLU A 112 -2.48 32.32 -14.76
N PRO A 113 -2.85 33.02 -15.84
CA PRO A 113 -3.03 32.41 -17.15
C PRO A 113 -1.76 31.71 -17.64
N PHE A 114 -1.93 30.57 -18.29
CA PHE A 114 -0.86 29.78 -18.90
C PHE A 114 -1.16 29.51 -20.38
N SER A 115 -0.21 28.90 -21.11
CA SER A 115 -0.36 28.62 -22.55
C SER A 115 -1.68 27.88 -22.83
N SER A 116 -2.54 28.48 -23.64
CA SER A 116 -3.83 27.93 -24.06
C SER A 116 -3.77 27.51 -25.54
N PHE A 117 -4.70 26.68 -26.02
CA PHE A 117 -4.68 26.16 -27.40
C PHE A 117 -6.07 25.81 -27.93
N PHE A 118 -6.18 25.64 -29.25
CA PHE A 118 -7.38 25.14 -29.93
C PHE A 118 -7.14 23.71 -30.41
N LEU A 119 -8.19 22.88 -30.40
CA LEU A 119 -8.10 21.48 -30.84
C LEU A 119 -7.74 21.37 -32.32
N ASN A 120 -7.12 20.26 -32.72
CA ASN A 120 -6.74 20.06 -34.12
C ASN A 120 -7.99 19.77 -34.96
N SER A 121 -8.94 19.06 -34.37
CA SER A 121 -10.31 18.89 -34.89
C SER A 121 -11.11 20.19 -35.04
N HIS A 122 -10.68 21.30 -34.43
CA HIS A 122 -11.25 22.62 -34.74
C HIS A 122 -10.75 23.14 -36.09
N ALA A 123 -9.46 22.95 -36.41
CA ALA A 123 -8.87 23.42 -37.67
C ALA A 123 -9.51 22.78 -38.91
N THR A 124 -9.92 21.51 -38.82
CA THR A 124 -10.67 20.84 -39.89
C THR A 124 -12.07 21.42 -40.09
N CYS A 125 -12.70 21.97 -39.05
CA CYS A 125 -14.00 22.66 -39.18
C CYS A 125 -13.86 24.00 -39.93
N LEU A 126 -12.74 24.70 -39.77
CA LEU A 126 -12.46 25.95 -40.47
C LEU A 126 -12.16 25.75 -41.96
N ALA A 127 -11.81 24.53 -42.38
CA ALA A 127 -11.51 24.17 -43.76
C ALA A 127 -12.76 23.88 -44.63
N GLY A 128 -13.97 24.02 -44.09
CA GLY A 128 -15.24 23.85 -44.82
C GLY A 128 -15.83 22.44 -44.79
N ASP A 129 -15.20 21.49 -44.12
CA ASP A 129 -15.75 20.15 -43.91
C ASP A 129 -16.90 20.16 -42.89
N LYS A 130 -17.89 19.26 -43.06
CA LYS A 130 -19.01 19.11 -42.11
C LYS A 130 -18.44 18.86 -40.71
N GLN A 131 -18.93 19.61 -39.72
CA GLN A 131 -18.51 19.47 -38.32
C GLN A 131 -18.79 18.04 -37.81
N ILE A 132 -17.75 17.21 -37.76
CA ILE A 132 -17.84 15.80 -37.35
C ILE A 132 -17.97 15.69 -35.83
N TYR A 133 -17.30 16.59 -35.09
CA TYR A 133 -17.24 16.59 -33.63
C TYR A 133 -17.78 17.93 -33.09
N SER A 134 -18.66 17.86 -32.08
CA SER A 134 -19.33 19.05 -31.53
C SER A 134 -19.03 19.29 -30.06
N LYS A 135 -18.62 18.25 -29.32
CA LYS A 135 -18.43 18.33 -27.87
C LYS A 135 -17.10 17.76 -27.45
N VAL A 136 -16.35 18.50 -26.64
CA VAL A 136 -15.27 17.94 -25.83
C VAL A 136 -15.90 17.16 -24.68
N THR A 137 -15.59 15.88 -24.58
CA THR A 137 -16.18 14.99 -23.57
C THR A 137 -15.25 14.75 -22.40
N HIS A 138 -13.95 14.58 -22.65
CA HIS A 138 -12.95 14.36 -21.61
C HIS A 138 -11.65 15.12 -21.90
N LEU A 139 -10.98 15.53 -20.83
CA LEU A 139 -9.71 16.23 -20.82
C LEU A 139 -8.96 15.72 -19.59
N LYS A 140 -7.74 15.19 -19.76
CA LYS A 140 -6.88 14.80 -18.64
C LYS A 140 -5.43 15.14 -18.92
N PHE A 141 -4.70 15.49 -17.88
CA PHE A 141 -3.25 15.35 -17.90
C PHE A 141 -2.89 13.87 -18.01
N LEU A 142 -1.84 13.58 -18.77
CA LEU A 142 -1.41 12.19 -18.94
C LEU A 142 -0.87 11.61 -17.64
N LEU A 143 -0.13 12.39 -16.86
CA LEU A 143 0.38 12.04 -15.54
C LEU A 143 0.00 13.13 -14.53
N ARG A 144 -0.23 12.76 -13.27
CA ARG A 144 -0.57 13.75 -12.23
C ARG A 144 0.63 14.60 -11.81
N GLU A 145 1.84 14.07 -11.95
CA GLU A 145 3.08 14.73 -11.53
C GLU A 145 3.91 15.22 -12.74
N ALA A 146 3.33 15.25 -13.94
CA ALA A 146 4.00 15.81 -15.12
C ALA A 146 3.01 16.65 -15.94
N ALA A 147 3.40 17.88 -16.23
CA ALA A 147 2.60 18.84 -16.97
C ALA A 147 2.97 18.91 -18.47
N ASP A 148 3.62 17.87 -18.97
CA ASP A 148 4.19 17.80 -20.32
C ASP A 148 3.17 17.37 -21.38
N ALA A 149 2.07 16.72 -20.99
CA ALA A 149 1.10 16.20 -21.93
C ALA A 149 -0.35 16.20 -21.41
N VAL A 150 -1.29 16.49 -22.30
CA VAL A 150 -2.73 16.36 -22.07
C VAL A 150 -3.39 15.54 -23.18
N VAL A 151 -4.35 14.71 -22.80
CA VAL A 151 -5.18 13.93 -23.71
C VAL A 151 -6.58 14.51 -23.69
N ILE A 152 -7.14 14.76 -24.87
CA ILE A 152 -8.46 15.35 -25.04
C ILE A 152 -9.28 14.47 -25.96
N THR A 153 -10.55 14.28 -25.62
CA THR A 153 -11.49 13.56 -26.48
C THR A 153 -12.62 14.48 -26.92
N ALA A 154 -12.91 14.46 -28.22
CA ALA A 154 -14.05 15.14 -28.81
C ALA A 154 -14.99 14.10 -29.44
N SER A 155 -16.29 14.26 -29.25
CA SER A 155 -17.31 13.35 -29.77
C SER A 155 -18.39 14.12 -30.55
N GLY A 156 -18.99 13.44 -31.52
CA GLY A 156 -20.12 13.90 -32.30
C GLY A 156 -21.06 12.74 -32.65
N PRO A 157 -22.07 12.98 -33.51
CA PRO A 157 -23.06 11.97 -33.88
C PRO A 157 -22.46 10.75 -34.57
N SER A 158 -21.39 10.95 -35.34
CA SER A 158 -20.80 9.92 -36.21
C SER A 158 -19.53 9.27 -35.65
N GLY A 159 -19.12 9.61 -34.44
CA GLY A 159 -17.91 9.07 -33.82
C GLY A 159 -17.20 10.02 -32.87
N SER A 160 -15.93 9.75 -32.64
CA SER A 160 -15.06 10.52 -31.75
C SER A 160 -13.62 10.56 -32.24
N VAL A 161 -12.86 11.49 -31.67
CA VAL A 161 -11.42 11.62 -31.83
C VAL A 161 -10.78 11.77 -30.45
N VAL A 162 -9.63 11.12 -30.29
CA VAL A 162 -8.70 11.28 -29.17
C VAL A 162 -7.50 12.06 -29.70
N GLU A 163 -7.16 13.18 -29.09
CA GLU A 163 -6.00 14.01 -29.44
C GLU A 163 -5.00 14.04 -28.28
N LEU A 164 -3.72 13.82 -28.58
CA LEU A 164 -2.62 14.01 -27.64
C LEU A 164 -1.92 15.34 -27.95
N TRP A 165 -1.75 16.15 -26.92
CA TRP A 165 -1.09 17.45 -26.96
C TRP A 165 0.08 17.47 -25.99
N GLU A 166 1.21 18.01 -26.43
CA GLU A 166 2.44 18.09 -25.63
C GLU A 166 2.90 19.54 -25.44
N LEU A 167 3.34 19.86 -24.24
CA LEU A 167 3.93 21.15 -23.91
C LEU A 167 5.40 21.14 -24.31
N ARG A 168 5.78 21.98 -25.29
CA ARG A 168 7.15 22.06 -25.81
C ARG A 168 7.71 23.46 -25.67
N GLU A 169 9.01 23.56 -25.40
CA GLU A 169 9.74 24.81 -25.52
C GLU A 169 9.90 25.19 -27.00
N LYS A 170 9.53 26.42 -27.35
CA LYS A 170 9.79 27.01 -28.67
C LYS A 170 10.52 28.34 -28.53
N PRO A 171 11.47 28.63 -29.44
CA PRO A 171 12.07 29.95 -29.49
C PRO A 171 11.00 31.00 -29.81
N VAL A 172 11.07 32.14 -29.12
CA VAL A 172 10.20 33.28 -29.39
C VAL A 172 10.66 33.95 -30.67
N THR A 173 9.79 34.01 -31.67
CA THR A 173 10.04 34.77 -32.89
C THR A 173 9.73 36.23 -32.62
N PHE A 174 10.76 37.07 -32.59
CA PHE A 174 10.57 38.51 -32.54
C PHE A 174 10.33 39.09 -33.93
N ASN A 175 9.55 40.17 -33.98
CA ASN A 175 9.56 41.04 -35.15
C ASN A 175 11.00 41.55 -35.38
N LYS A 176 11.41 41.71 -36.65
CA LYS A 176 12.74 42.20 -37.05
C LYS A 176 13.14 43.52 -36.37
N ILE A 177 12.17 44.35 -35.96
CA ILE A 177 12.41 45.61 -35.23
C ILE A 177 12.94 45.36 -33.81
N PHE A 178 12.56 44.25 -33.18
CA PHE A 178 12.97 43.86 -31.82
C PHE A 178 14.06 42.77 -31.83
N SER A 179 14.51 42.30 -33.00
CA SER A 179 15.61 41.34 -33.09
C SER A 179 16.93 42.06 -32.84
N ASN A 180 17.43 41.99 -31.60
CA ASN A 180 18.75 42.49 -31.27
C ASN A 180 19.80 41.39 -31.56
N PRO A 181 20.72 41.58 -32.52
CA PRO A 181 21.74 40.59 -32.87
C PRO A 181 22.78 40.33 -31.75
N SER A 182 22.78 41.11 -30.66
CA SER A 182 23.69 40.92 -29.52
C SER A 182 23.20 39.95 -28.44
N LEU A 183 22.02 39.32 -28.60
CA LEU A 183 21.52 38.28 -27.69
C LEU A 183 22.14 36.92 -28.05
N GLU A 184 23.07 36.42 -27.23
CA GLU A 184 23.75 35.12 -27.44
C GLU A 184 22.79 33.91 -27.43
N ARG A 185 21.60 34.04 -26.82
CA ARG A 185 20.55 33.00 -26.83
C ARG A 185 19.18 33.60 -27.09
N GLN A 186 18.47 33.03 -28.05
CA GLN A 186 17.08 33.38 -28.33
C GLN A 186 16.19 32.95 -27.14
N PRO A 187 15.36 33.85 -26.58
CA PRO A 187 14.45 33.50 -25.50
C PRO A 187 13.43 32.48 -25.98
N LYS A 188 13.02 31.61 -25.06
CA LYS A 188 12.07 30.53 -25.31
C LYS A 188 10.78 30.77 -24.54
N THR A 189 9.70 30.25 -25.09
CA THR A 189 8.39 30.15 -24.43
C THR A 189 7.91 28.70 -24.49
N VAL A 190 6.94 28.34 -23.66
CA VAL A 190 6.31 27.02 -23.67
C VAL A 190 4.96 27.11 -24.38
N VAL A 191 4.73 26.20 -25.32
CA VAL A 191 3.48 26.15 -26.07
C VAL A 191 2.98 24.71 -26.21
N TRP A 192 1.67 24.55 -26.19
CA TRP A 192 1.03 23.29 -26.52
C TRP A 192 1.13 23.02 -28.02
N GLN A 193 1.56 21.81 -28.37
CA GLN A 193 1.65 21.35 -29.73
C GLN A 193 0.89 20.04 -29.87
N HIS A 194 0.04 19.96 -30.90
CA HIS A 194 -0.60 18.72 -31.29
C HIS A 194 0.46 17.69 -31.67
N HIS A 195 0.36 16.50 -31.10
CA HIS A 195 1.30 15.41 -31.35
C HIS A 195 0.71 14.36 -32.29
N THR A 196 -0.46 13.81 -31.96
CA THR A 196 -1.14 12.79 -32.78
C THR A 196 -2.62 12.66 -32.41
N SER A 197 -3.40 11.95 -33.24
CA SER A 197 -4.82 11.71 -33.06
C SER A 197 -5.25 10.29 -33.45
N ALA A 198 -6.26 9.75 -32.77
CA ALA A 198 -6.92 8.49 -33.12
C ALA A 198 -8.44 8.67 -33.20
N THR A 199 -9.07 8.17 -34.25
CA THR A 199 -10.53 8.29 -34.48
C THR A 199 -11.23 6.96 -34.24
N THR A 200 -12.52 7.01 -33.88
CA THR A 200 -13.37 5.83 -33.70
C THR A 200 -14.82 6.18 -34.01
N ASN A 201 -15.58 5.23 -34.56
CA ASN A 201 -16.98 5.43 -34.99
C ASN A 201 -18.01 5.40 -33.83
N SER A 202 -17.54 5.48 -32.58
CA SER A 202 -18.36 5.46 -31.38
C SER A 202 -17.97 6.63 -30.48
N GLY A 203 -18.93 7.19 -29.74
CA GLY A 203 -18.66 8.29 -28.81
C GLY A 203 -17.90 7.82 -27.57
N VAL A 204 -17.09 8.68 -26.97
CA VAL A 204 -16.34 8.36 -25.73
C VAL A 204 -17.24 8.53 -24.51
N VAL A 205 -17.21 7.57 -23.60
CA VAL A 205 -17.95 7.59 -22.32
C VAL A 205 -17.06 7.75 -21.09
N ALA A 206 -15.82 7.24 -21.14
CA ALA A 206 -14.85 7.40 -20.05
C ALA A 206 -13.41 7.35 -20.59
N MET A 207 -12.47 7.89 -19.83
CA MET A 207 -11.04 7.89 -20.15
C MET A 207 -10.21 7.71 -18.89
N ALA A 208 -9.17 6.89 -18.96
CA ALA A 208 -8.23 6.67 -17.86
C ALA A 208 -6.78 6.83 -18.34
N THR A 209 -5.99 7.54 -17.54
CA THR A 209 -4.55 7.77 -17.73
C THR A 209 -3.78 7.34 -16.48
N PRO A 210 -2.49 7.01 -16.58
CA PRO A 210 -1.70 6.58 -15.44
C PRO A 210 -1.56 7.72 -14.44
N ARG A 211 -1.52 7.40 -13.14
CA ARG A 211 -1.36 8.44 -12.12
C ARG A 211 0.09 8.88 -11.95
N LEU A 212 1.02 7.95 -12.11
CA LEU A 212 2.47 8.15 -11.98
C LEU A 212 3.24 7.35 -13.04
N SER A 213 4.50 7.71 -13.24
CA SER A 213 5.48 6.92 -14.02
C SER A 213 6.57 6.42 -13.08
N ILE A 214 6.92 5.14 -13.22
CA ILE A 214 8.11 4.55 -12.56
C ILE A 214 9.36 4.61 -13.45
N TYR A 215 9.23 5.17 -14.65
CA TYR A 215 10.32 5.26 -15.63
C TYR A 215 10.88 6.68 -15.68
N ASP A 216 12.22 6.74 -15.68
CA ASP A 216 12.99 7.96 -15.92
C ASP A 216 13.24 8.12 -17.43
N ALA A 217 12.15 8.23 -18.19
CA ALA A 217 12.14 8.50 -19.62
C ALA A 217 11.39 9.79 -19.91
N ASN A 218 11.78 10.51 -20.96
CA ASN A 218 11.14 11.76 -21.36
C ASN A 218 10.88 11.76 -22.88
N PRO A 219 9.63 11.57 -23.33
CA PRO A 219 8.41 11.34 -22.54
C PRO A 219 8.39 9.97 -21.82
N PRO A 220 7.78 9.84 -20.62
CA PRO A 220 7.58 8.55 -19.97
C PRO A 220 6.59 7.66 -20.74
N PRO A 221 6.87 6.35 -20.90
CA PRO A 221 5.98 5.41 -21.57
C PRO A 221 4.70 5.24 -20.76
N SER A 222 3.55 5.24 -21.43
CA SER A 222 2.25 5.22 -20.76
C SER A 222 1.15 4.67 -21.67
N TYR A 223 0.13 4.07 -21.04
CA TYR A 223 -1.10 3.68 -21.71
C TYR A 223 -2.19 4.74 -21.53
N ILE A 224 -2.96 4.98 -22.58
CA ILE A 224 -4.17 5.82 -22.55
C ILE A 224 -5.36 4.90 -22.82
N LEU A 225 -6.29 4.80 -21.87
CA LEU A 225 -7.46 3.93 -22.02
C LEU A 225 -8.71 4.76 -22.25
N VAL A 226 -9.52 4.35 -23.21
CA VAL A 226 -10.73 5.05 -23.62
C VAL A 226 -11.87 4.04 -23.75
N ALA A 227 -12.96 4.29 -23.04
CA ALA A 227 -14.21 3.54 -23.18
C ALA A 227 -15.15 4.26 -24.12
N TYR A 228 -15.88 3.48 -24.91
CA TYR A 228 -16.78 3.95 -25.93
C TYR A 228 -18.23 3.51 -25.66
N LYS A 229 -19.18 4.20 -26.29
CA LYS A 229 -20.63 3.92 -26.19
C LYS A 229 -21.04 2.54 -26.70
N ASP A 230 -20.16 1.87 -27.45
CA ASP A 230 -20.37 0.50 -27.94
C ASP A 230 -19.88 -0.56 -26.94
N ASN A 231 -19.61 -0.15 -25.69
CA ASN A 231 -19.06 -0.98 -24.61
C ASN A 231 -17.66 -1.54 -24.90
N SER A 232 -16.93 -1.00 -25.87
CA SER A 232 -15.51 -1.31 -26.04
C SER A 232 -14.64 -0.42 -25.14
N ILE A 233 -13.58 -1.01 -24.58
CA ILE A 233 -12.46 -0.31 -23.95
C ILE A 233 -11.25 -0.53 -24.86
N LYS A 234 -10.68 0.57 -25.36
CA LYS A 234 -9.45 0.55 -26.15
C LYS A 234 -8.29 1.11 -25.35
N CYS A 235 -7.16 0.45 -25.44
CA CYS A 235 -5.89 0.88 -24.87
C CYS A 235 -4.99 1.39 -25.99
N PHE A 236 -4.41 2.57 -25.82
CA PHE A 236 -3.55 3.22 -26.80
C PHE A 236 -2.15 3.46 -26.21
N TYR A 237 -1.14 3.39 -27.07
CA TYR A 237 0.20 3.87 -26.72
C TYR A 237 0.23 5.39 -26.67
N ARG A 238 0.89 5.95 -25.67
CA ARG A 238 1.12 7.39 -25.60
C ARG A 238 1.77 7.92 -26.89
N GLU A 239 2.84 7.30 -27.34
CA GLU A 239 3.76 7.87 -28.32
C GLU A 239 3.12 8.09 -29.69
N SER A 240 2.15 7.24 -30.05
CA SER A 240 1.56 7.21 -31.39
C SER A 240 0.04 7.25 -31.41
N LEU A 241 -0.63 7.06 -30.26
CA LEU A 241 -2.05 6.69 -30.18
C LEU A 241 -2.43 5.49 -31.06
N GLN A 242 -1.48 4.59 -31.34
CA GLN A 242 -1.79 3.30 -31.94
C GLN A 242 -2.47 2.39 -30.93
N LEU A 243 -3.40 1.56 -31.43
CA LEU A 243 -4.16 0.62 -30.61
C LEU A 243 -3.22 -0.48 -30.09
N ALA A 244 -3.11 -0.58 -28.76
CA ALA A 244 -2.41 -1.65 -28.08
C ALA A 244 -3.29 -2.89 -27.91
N CYS A 245 -4.49 -2.70 -27.38
CA CYS A 245 -5.49 -3.76 -27.22
C CYS A 245 -6.91 -3.19 -27.12
N ASN A 246 -7.90 -4.07 -27.29
CA ASN A 246 -9.32 -3.77 -27.23
C ASN A 246 -10.03 -4.90 -26.48
N ILE A 247 -10.94 -4.55 -25.58
CA ILE A 247 -11.89 -5.50 -24.98
C ILE A 247 -13.32 -5.00 -25.12
N SER A 248 -14.25 -5.90 -25.44
CA SER A 248 -15.68 -5.64 -25.36
C SER A 248 -16.18 -6.07 -23.98
N VAL A 249 -16.81 -5.13 -23.26
CA VAL A 249 -17.39 -5.41 -21.94
C VAL A 249 -18.76 -6.05 -22.15
N ASN A 250 -18.85 -7.34 -21.87
CA ASN A 250 -20.11 -8.05 -21.96
C ASN A 250 -20.97 -7.73 -20.74
N THR A 251 -21.90 -6.78 -20.89
CA THR A 251 -22.84 -6.38 -19.84
C THR A 251 -24.10 -7.26 -19.78
N ARG A 252 -24.08 -8.44 -20.41
CA ARG A 252 -25.15 -9.42 -20.27
C ARG A 252 -25.09 -10.04 -18.88
N THR A 253 -26.04 -9.62 -18.07
CA THR A 253 -26.38 -10.16 -16.75
C THR A 253 -26.36 -11.69 -16.73
N HIS A 254 -25.40 -12.28 -16.03
CA HIS A 254 -25.59 -13.58 -15.38
C HIS A 254 -26.50 -13.37 -14.16
N HIS A 255 -27.80 -13.14 -14.38
CA HIS A 255 -28.77 -13.66 -13.42
C HIS A 255 -28.79 -15.18 -13.64
N ARG A 256 -27.99 -15.90 -12.86
CA ARG A 256 -28.24 -17.32 -12.59
C ARG A 256 -29.52 -17.38 -11.75
N ASP A 257 -30.67 -17.33 -12.43
CA ASP A 257 -31.92 -17.89 -11.93
C ASP A 257 -32.57 -18.64 -13.11
N GLU A 258 -32.52 -19.95 -13.02
CA GLU A 258 -32.93 -20.92 -14.04
C GLU A 258 -34.47 -21.05 -14.15
N HIS A 259 -35.24 -19.98 -13.88
CA HIS A 259 -36.71 -20.08 -13.74
C HIS A 259 -37.57 -19.17 -14.60
N THR A 260 -37.02 -18.44 -15.57
CA THR A 260 -37.86 -17.68 -16.54
C THR A 260 -37.49 -18.02 -17.98
N MET A 261 -37.62 -19.29 -18.34
CA MET A 261 -37.55 -19.76 -19.73
C MET A 261 -38.94 -20.01 -20.34
N TYR A 262 -39.94 -19.15 -20.08
CA TYR A 262 -41.18 -19.13 -20.87
C TYR A 262 -41.77 -17.72 -20.94
N SER A 263 -41.30 -16.92 -21.90
CA SER A 263 -42.21 -16.00 -22.59
C SER A 263 -41.76 -15.82 -24.04
N HIS A 264 -42.43 -16.58 -24.91
CA HIS A 264 -42.54 -16.24 -26.31
C HIS A 264 -43.18 -14.86 -26.43
N GLN A 265 -42.53 -13.92 -27.13
CA GLN A 265 -43.23 -13.08 -28.09
C GLN A 265 -42.26 -12.53 -29.14
N GLN A 266 -42.51 -12.95 -30.38
CA GLN A 266 -41.94 -12.43 -31.61
C GLN A 266 -42.22 -10.92 -31.75
N GLY A 267 -41.27 -10.18 -32.32
CA GLY A 267 -41.61 -9.01 -33.13
C GLY A 267 -41.35 -7.61 -32.57
N SER A 268 -40.54 -7.42 -31.53
CA SER A 268 -40.07 -6.08 -31.17
C SER A 268 -38.55 -6.01 -31.05
N LYS A 269 -37.90 -5.24 -31.92
CA LYS A 269 -36.53 -4.74 -31.75
C LYS A 269 -36.52 -3.68 -30.64
N ASN A 270 -36.89 -4.07 -29.43
CA ASN A 270 -36.63 -3.26 -28.25
C ASN A 270 -35.18 -3.48 -27.86
N TYR A 271 -34.35 -2.46 -28.08
CA TYR A 271 -33.05 -2.33 -27.44
C TYR A 271 -33.26 -2.36 -25.92
N LEU A 272 -33.24 -3.56 -25.32
CA LEU A 272 -32.95 -3.74 -23.91
C LEU A 272 -31.67 -2.94 -23.66
N HIS A 273 -31.78 -1.85 -22.89
CA HIS A 273 -30.65 -1.00 -22.53
C HIS A 273 -29.66 -1.87 -21.73
N GLY A 274 -28.70 -2.48 -22.43
CA GLY A 274 -27.58 -3.15 -21.79
C GLY A 274 -26.81 -2.15 -20.93
N ALA A 275 -26.17 -2.61 -19.87
CA ALA A 275 -25.36 -1.71 -19.05
C ALA A 275 -24.28 -1.05 -19.93
N ALA A 276 -23.99 0.21 -19.65
CA ALA A 276 -22.98 0.98 -20.34
C ALA A 276 -21.90 1.41 -19.34
N ILE A 277 -20.64 1.37 -19.74
CA ILE A 277 -19.53 1.87 -18.92
C ILE A 277 -19.79 3.34 -18.61
N SER A 278 -19.75 3.70 -17.32
CA SER A 278 -20.01 5.05 -16.83
C SER A 278 -18.71 5.77 -16.45
N ASP A 279 -17.74 5.07 -15.86
CA ASP A 279 -16.42 5.64 -15.56
C ASP A 279 -15.35 4.55 -15.47
N MET A 280 -14.08 4.94 -15.56
CA MET A 280 -12.94 4.05 -15.43
C MET A 280 -11.73 4.73 -14.79
N GLN A 281 -10.91 3.93 -14.09
CA GLN A 281 -9.71 4.42 -13.44
C GLN A 281 -8.61 3.36 -13.34
N LEU A 282 -7.38 3.79 -13.61
CA LEU A 282 -6.19 3.00 -13.32
C LEU A 282 -5.82 3.05 -11.84
N SER A 283 -5.36 1.92 -11.33
CA SER A 283 -4.73 1.81 -10.01
C SER A 283 -3.43 2.61 -9.93
N TRP A 284 -2.92 2.84 -8.72
CA TRP A 284 -1.77 3.74 -8.52
C TRP A 284 -0.50 3.24 -9.23
N THR A 285 -0.24 1.93 -9.25
CA THR A 285 0.91 1.37 -9.99
C THR A 285 0.62 1.14 -11.49
N GLY A 286 -0.61 1.40 -11.94
CA GLY A 286 -1.04 1.19 -13.33
C GLY A 286 -1.23 -0.28 -13.74
N CYS A 287 -1.08 -1.23 -12.81
CA CYS A 287 -1.22 -2.67 -13.11
C CYS A 287 -2.67 -3.14 -13.28
N THR A 288 -3.65 -2.32 -12.87
CA THR A 288 -5.09 -2.69 -12.88
C THR A 288 -5.95 -1.53 -13.36
N LEU A 289 -6.98 -1.85 -14.14
CA LEU A 289 -8.06 -0.93 -14.51
C LEU A 289 -9.33 -1.37 -13.78
N VAL A 290 -9.99 -0.42 -13.14
CA VAL A 290 -11.34 -0.60 -12.59
C VAL A 290 -12.29 0.21 -13.46
N ALA A 291 -13.35 -0.44 -13.95
CA ALA A 291 -14.45 0.18 -14.66
C ALA A 291 -15.74 0.01 -13.87
N ILE A 292 -16.62 1.00 -13.93
CA ILE A 292 -17.98 0.91 -13.38
C ILE A 292 -18.99 1.12 -14.52
N ASP A 293 -20.11 0.41 -14.48
CA ASP A 293 -21.19 0.59 -15.43
C ASP A 293 -22.38 1.37 -14.86
N SER A 294 -23.41 1.57 -15.69
CA SER A 294 -24.66 2.23 -15.33
C SER A 294 -25.54 1.45 -14.35
N LEU A 295 -25.19 0.19 -14.05
CA LEU A 295 -25.86 -0.67 -13.07
C LEU A 295 -25.05 -0.80 -11.76
N SER A 296 -24.04 0.04 -11.56
CA SER A 296 -23.14 0.00 -10.40
C SER A 296 -22.33 -1.30 -10.27
N GLN A 297 -22.15 -2.04 -11.37
CA GLN A 297 -21.26 -3.19 -11.40
C GLN A 297 -19.82 -2.72 -11.62
N LEU A 298 -18.90 -3.26 -10.85
CA LEU A 298 -17.47 -2.97 -10.91
C LEU A 298 -16.75 -4.09 -11.65
N PHE A 299 -16.01 -3.74 -12.69
CA PHE A 299 -15.20 -4.65 -13.49
C PHE A 299 -13.73 -4.35 -13.27
N LEU A 300 -12.94 -5.38 -13.02
CA LEU A 300 -11.54 -5.26 -12.69
C LEU A 300 -10.69 -6.05 -13.69
N TYR A 301 -9.84 -5.34 -14.41
CA TYR A 301 -8.98 -5.84 -15.48
C TYR A 301 -7.50 -5.74 -15.10
N ARG A 302 -6.71 -6.73 -15.48
CA ARG A 302 -5.24 -6.65 -15.41
C ARG A 302 -4.70 -5.92 -16.62
N LEU A 303 -3.73 -5.04 -16.40
CA LEU A 303 -2.96 -4.42 -17.47
C LEU A 303 -1.58 -5.06 -17.57
N CYS A 304 -1.13 -5.28 -18.79
CA CYS A 304 0.25 -5.67 -19.08
C CYS A 304 1.22 -4.52 -18.74
N PRO A 305 2.48 -4.82 -18.41
CA PRO A 305 3.51 -3.79 -18.27
C PRO A 305 3.67 -2.98 -19.55
N VAL A 306 3.84 -1.66 -19.44
CA VAL A 306 4.02 -0.78 -20.62
C VAL A 306 5.30 -1.07 -21.42
N THR A 307 6.29 -1.70 -20.77
CA THR A 307 7.56 -2.09 -21.40
C THR A 307 7.49 -3.38 -22.21
N ASP A 308 6.48 -4.23 -22.00
CA ASP A 308 6.38 -5.53 -22.63
C ASP A 308 4.96 -5.75 -23.17
N ILE A 309 4.80 -5.35 -24.43
CA ILE A 309 3.51 -5.18 -25.11
C ILE A 309 2.77 -6.52 -25.22
N GLY A 310 1.57 -6.61 -24.63
CA GLY A 310 0.75 -7.82 -24.65
C GLY A 310 1.38 -9.00 -23.91
N GLY A 311 2.59 -8.81 -23.34
CA GLY A 311 3.31 -9.78 -22.56
C GLY A 311 2.70 -9.94 -21.15
N PRO A 312 2.88 -11.09 -20.51
CA PRO A 312 2.53 -11.23 -19.11
C PRO A 312 3.46 -10.37 -18.24
N MET A 313 3.04 -10.10 -17.01
CA MET A 313 3.91 -9.55 -15.98
C MET A 313 5.23 -10.34 -15.91
N THR A 314 6.40 -9.70 -15.99
CA THR A 314 7.67 -10.41 -15.79
C THR A 314 8.10 -10.35 -14.32
N THR A 315 8.93 -11.30 -13.88
CA THR A 315 9.50 -11.28 -12.52
C THR A 315 10.31 -10.01 -12.25
N SER A 316 11.09 -9.55 -13.23
CA SER A 316 11.92 -8.33 -13.09
C SER A 316 11.08 -7.07 -12.92
N TYR A 317 10.04 -6.92 -13.74
CA TYR A 317 9.13 -5.79 -13.63
C TYR A 317 8.35 -5.83 -12.31
N ALA A 318 7.80 -7.00 -11.92
CA ALA A 318 7.13 -7.17 -10.64
C ALA A 318 8.02 -6.77 -9.45
N LEU A 319 9.29 -7.21 -9.44
CA LEU A 319 10.25 -6.82 -8.40
C LEU A 319 10.47 -5.31 -8.37
N THR A 320 10.64 -4.67 -9.53
CA THR A 320 10.84 -3.21 -9.63
C THR A 320 9.64 -2.43 -9.05
N VAL A 321 8.41 -2.87 -9.34
CA VAL A 321 7.20 -2.22 -8.79
C VAL A 321 7.03 -2.51 -7.30
N LEU A 322 7.37 -3.71 -6.82
CA LEU A 322 7.33 -4.05 -5.39
C LEU A 322 8.38 -3.27 -4.58
N GLU A 323 9.58 -3.08 -5.13
CA GLU A 323 10.62 -2.20 -4.57
C GLU A 323 10.13 -0.74 -4.52
N TYR A 324 9.47 -0.26 -5.56
CA TYR A 324 8.83 1.06 -5.55
C TYR A 324 7.75 1.17 -4.46
N CYS A 325 6.89 0.16 -4.29
CA CYS A 325 5.90 0.12 -3.22
C CYS A 325 6.56 0.09 -1.83
N LEU A 326 7.67 -0.66 -1.69
CA LEU A 326 8.46 -0.71 -0.46
C LEU A 326 9.05 0.66 -0.11
N MET A 327 9.55 1.44 -1.06
CA MET A 327 10.12 2.76 -0.75
C MET A 327 9.05 3.82 -0.50
N THR A 328 8.04 3.88 -1.37
CA THR A 328 7.04 4.97 -1.37
C THR A 328 5.90 4.74 -0.37
N GLY A 329 5.66 3.50 0.04
CA GLY A 329 4.48 3.14 0.82
C GLY A 329 3.20 3.05 -0.01
N THR A 330 3.29 3.09 -1.35
CA THR A 330 2.18 2.78 -2.25
C THR A 330 1.65 1.38 -1.97
N ASP A 331 0.32 1.21 -1.99
CA ASP A 331 -0.31 -0.10 -1.82
C ASP A 331 -0.02 -1.01 -3.03
N TRP A 332 0.32 -2.26 -2.77
CA TRP A 332 0.78 -3.25 -3.76
C TRP A 332 -0.31 -4.25 -4.20
N TRP A 333 -1.58 -4.03 -3.82
CA TRP A 333 -2.67 -4.98 -4.09
C TRP A 333 -2.85 -5.27 -5.60
N ASP A 334 -2.67 -4.26 -6.45
CA ASP A 334 -2.81 -4.33 -7.90
C ASP A 334 -1.63 -5.06 -8.55
N VAL A 335 -0.44 -4.93 -7.97
CA VAL A 335 0.74 -5.73 -8.35
C VAL A 335 0.47 -7.21 -8.08
N VAL A 336 -0.01 -7.54 -6.87
CA VAL A 336 -0.33 -8.92 -6.47
C VAL A 336 -1.36 -9.54 -7.41
N LEU A 337 -2.39 -8.77 -7.77
CA LEU A 337 -3.39 -9.20 -8.73
C LEU A 337 -2.77 -9.63 -10.06
N SER A 338 -1.78 -8.89 -10.56
CA SER A 338 -1.15 -9.13 -11.86
C SER A 338 -0.13 -10.27 -11.88
N LEU A 339 0.12 -10.94 -10.74
CA LEU A 339 1.04 -12.07 -10.65
C LEU A 339 0.37 -13.42 -10.99
N ARG A 340 1.21 -14.43 -11.20
CA ARG A 340 0.82 -15.84 -11.28
C ARG A 340 1.30 -16.57 -10.01
N PRO A 341 0.52 -17.52 -9.46
CA PRO A 341 0.89 -18.22 -8.23
C PRO A 341 2.28 -18.86 -8.29
N GLY A 342 2.62 -19.50 -9.41
CA GLY A 342 3.90 -20.20 -9.60
C GLY A 342 5.15 -19.32 -9.57
N TRP A 343 5.01 -18.00 -9.60
CA TRP A 343 6.14 -17.06 -9.53
C TRP A 343 6.36 -16.46 -8.14
N ILE A 344 5.41 -16.63 -7.23
CA ILE A 344 5.40 -15.94 -5.94
C ILE A 344 6.63 -16.28 -5.11
N GLU A 345 7.03 -17.56 -5.06
CA GLU A 345 8.20 -17.97 -4.27
C GLU A 345 9.49 -17.36 -4.82
N SER A 346 9.71 -17.46 -6.14
CA SER A 346 10.87 -16.86 -6.81
C SER A 346 10.91 -15.33 -6.64
N ILE A 347 9.76 -14.66 -6.70
CA ILE A 347 9.67 -13.22 -6.42
C ILE A 347 10.06 -12.94 -4.97
N CYS A 348 9.56 -13.71 -4.00
CA CYS A 348 9.90 -13.52 -2.59
C CYS A 348 11.39 -13.74 -2.31
N GLU A 349 12.03 -14.72 -2.95
CA GLU A 349 13.47 -14.98 -2.83
C GLU A 349 14.29 -13.83 -3.40
N LYS A 350 14.04 -13.41 -4.64
CA LYS A 350 14.74 -12.29 -5.27
C LYS A 350 14.51 -10.96 -4.54
N PHE A 351 13.30 -10.75 -4.01
CA PHE A 351 12.99 -9.59 -3.20
C PHE A 351 13.75 -9.60 -1.86
N THR A 352 13.91 -10.79 -1.26
CA THR A 352 14.74 -10.97 -0.05
C THR A 352 16.20 -10.67 -0.34
N GLU A 353 16.74 -11.18 -1.44
CA GLU A 353 18.12 -10.92 -1.86
C GLU A 353 18.36 -9.43 -2.11
N SER A 354 17.46 -8.78 -2.85
CA SER A 354 17.49 -7.34 -3.13
C SER A 354 17.44 -6.49 -1.85
N PHE A 355 16.55 -6.85 -0.91
CA PHE A 355 16.43 -6.17 0.37
C PHE A 355 17.69 -6.32 1.25
N ASN A 356 18.27 -7.52 1.28
CA ASN A 356 19.47 -7.80 2.07
C ASN A 356 20.73 -7.06 1.57
N ARG A 357 20.73 -6.58 0.32
CA ARG A 357 21.79 -5.73 -0.22
C ARG A 357 21.73 -4.28 0.26
N GLN A 358 20.62 -3.85 0.89
CA GLN A 358 20.49 -2.49 1.41
C GLN A 358 21.31 -2.29 2.70
N PRO A 359 21.72 -1.06 3.04
CA PRO A 359 22.39 -0.77 4.31
C PRO A 359 21.50 -1.11 5.52
N ALA A 360 22.10 -1.51 6.64
CA ALA A 360 21.37 -1.94 7.84
C ALA A 360 20.32 -0.92 8.33
N ALA A 361 20.63 0.38 8.28
CA ALA A 361 19.70 1.45 8.64
C ALA A 361 18.46 1.49 7.73
N ALA A 362 18.65 1.27 6.43
CA ALA A 362 17.54 1.22 5.47
C ALA A 362 16.69 -0.05 5.67
N GLN A 363 17.33 -1.19 5.91
CA GLN A 363 16.63 -2.43 6.26
C GLN A 363 15.77 -2.23 7.51
N GLN A 364 16.32 -1.63 8.58
CA GLN A 364 15.57 -1.35 9.81
C GLN A 364 14.36 -0.44 9.58
N GLY A 365 14.49 0.59 8.74
CA GLY A 365 13.40 1.50 8.40
C GLY A 365 12.28 0.87 7.56
N TRP A 366 12.60 -0.13 6.74
CA TRP A 366 11.67 -0.73 5.78
C TRP A 366 11.22 -2.16 6.12
N ILE A 367 11.80 -2.80 7.14
CA ILE A 367 11.59 -4.22 7.47
C ILE A 367 10.11 -4.57 7.63
N SER A 368 9.33 -3.74 8.32
CA SER A 368 7.91 -4.02 8.54
C SER A 368 7.15 -4.06 7.21
N ARG A 369 7.39 -3.11 6.32
CA ARG A 369 6.70 -3.03 5.01
C ARG A 369 7.18 -4.14 4.08
N TYR A 370 8.48 -4.44 4.08
CA TYR A 370 9.06 -5.57 3.34
C TYR A 370 8.40 -6.89 3.72
N LEU A 371 8.28 -7.17 5.03
CA LEU A 371 7.61 -8.37 5.54
C LEU A 371 6.11 -8.35 5.25
N SER A 372 5.43 -7.19 5.30
CA SER A 372 4.02 -7.09 4.94
C SER A 372 3.77 -7.44 3.47
N ILE A 373 4.65 -6.99 2.56
CA ILE A 373 4.61 -7.32 1.13
C ILE A 373 4.81 -8.83 0.96
N LYS A 374 5.89 -9.38 1.53
CA LYS A 374 6.23 -10.81 1.44
C LYS A 374 5.12 -11.70 2.00
N GLY A 375 4.58 -11.36 3.17
CA GLY A 375 3.45 -12.07 3.76
C GLY A 375 2.19 -11.98 2.91
N SER A 376 1.94 -10.84 2.25
CA SER A 376 0.81 -10.71 1.32
C SER A 376 0.95 -11.57 0.08
N LEU A 377 2.17 -11.74 -0.45
CA LEU A 377 2.45 -12.63 -1.56
C LEU A 377 2.21 -14.09 -1.17
N TYR A 378 2.75 -14.52 -0.03
CA TYR A 378 2.55 -15.90 0.45
C TYR A 378 1.09 -16.24 0.74
N ARG A 379 0.27 -15.29 1.20
CA ARG A 379 -1.17 -15.52 1.38
C ARG A 379 -1.90 -15.92 0.11
N CYS A 380 -1.36 -15.59 -1.06
CA CYS A 380 -1.98 -15.96 -2.34
C CYS A 380 -1.63 -17.38 -2.80
N LEU A 381 -0.79 -18.11 -2.06
CA LEU A 381 -0.51 -19.53 -2.28
C LEU A 381 -1.43 -20.41 -1.43
N SER A 382 -1.86 -21.55 -1.97
CA SER A 382 -2.71 -22.52 -1.25
C SER A 382 -2.05 -23.09 0.01
N ASN A 383 -0.72 -23.24 0.00
CA ASN A 383 0.12 -23.71 1.10
C ASN A 383 0.97 -22.61 1.75
N GLY A 384 0.76 -21.34 1.39
CA GLY A 384 1.63 -20.24 1.83
C GLY A 384 1.26 -19.60 3.16
N LEU A 385 0.16 -20.01 3.80
CA LEU A 385 -0.30 -19.37 5.03
C LEU A 385 0.74 -19.45 6.17
N ALA A 386 1.46 -20.57 6.29
CA ALA A 386 2.51 -20.69 7.30
C ALA A 386 3.62 -19.65 7.09
N LYS A 387 4.13 -19.52 5.85
CA LYS A 387 5.13 -18.52 5.47
C LYS A 387 4.62 -17.08 5.63
N ALA A 388 3.34 -16.83 5.39
CA ALA A 388 2.71 -15.54 5.68
C ALA A 388 2.67 -15.26 7.19
N GLY A 389 2.40 -16.29 7.99
CA GLY A 389 2.46 -16.24 9.45
C GLY A 389 3.87 -15.96 9.98
N ASP A 390 4.90 -16.54 9.38
CA ASP A 390 6.31 -16.23 9.70
C ASP A 390 6.59 -14.74 9.51
N CYS A 391 6.13 -14.16 8.40
CA CYS A 391 6.27 -12.73 8.14
C CYS A 391 5.53 -11.90 9.21
N HIS A 392 4.31 -12.29 9.57
CA HIS A 392 3.53 -11.57 10.58
C HIS A 392 4.16 -11.64 11.98
N ALA A 393 4.58 -12.84 12.42
CA ALA A 393 5.26 -13.05 13.68
C ALA A 393 6.56 -12.22 13.75
N LEU A 394 7.33 -12.17 12.67
CA LEU A 394 8.57 -11.39 12.61
C LEU A 394 8.32 -9.88 12.59
N ILE A 395 7.22 -9.38 11.99
CA ILE A 395 6.81 -7.97 12.11
C ILE A 395 6.54 -7.63 13.57
N MET A 396 5.75 -8.45 14.26
CA MET A 396 5.39 -8.22 15.65
C MET A 396 6.60 -8.30 16.58
N LEU A 397 7.44 -9.32 16.42
CA LEU A 397 8.66 -9.49 17.21
C LEU A 397 9.61 -8.29 17.05
N ASN A 398 9.85 -7.83 15.83
CA ASN A 398 10.71 -6.66 15.58
C ASN A 398 10.10 -5.38 16.16
N ALA A 399 8.79 -5.19 16.03
CA ALA A 399 8.11 -4.01 16.56
C ALA A 399 8.15 -3.99 18.10
N ILE A 400 7.88 -5.13 18.75
CA ILE A 400 7.91 -5.27 20.21
C ILE A 400 9.35 -5.08 20.71
N SER A 401 10.32 -5.70 20.05
CA SER A 401 11.74 -5.52 20.37
C SER A 401 12.15 -4.05 20.31
N ALA A 402 11.80 -3.35 19.24
CA ALA A 402 12.09 -1.92 19.11
C ALA A 402 11.37 -1.08 20.19
N ALA A 403 10.12 -1.41 20.52
CA ALA A 403 9.38 -0.70 21.56
C ALA A 403 9.99 -0.92 22.96
N MET A 404 10.26 -2.17 23.34
CA MET A 404 10.81 -2.51 24.66
C MET A 404 12.24 -2.00 24.82
N LYS A 405 13.12 -2.23 23.84
CA LYS A 405 14.51 -1.76 23.90
C LYS A 405 14.63 -0.24 23.94
N SER A 406 13.69 0.49 23.32
CA SER A 406 13.67 1.96 23.39
C SER A 406 13.37 2.53 24.77
N LEU A 407 12.91 1.70 25.71
CA LEU A 407 12.68 2.10 27.11
C LEU A 407 13.95 1.99 27.95
N LEU A 408 14.99 1.29 27.47
CA LEU A 408 16.25 1.14 28.16
C LEU A 408 17.05 2.45 28.08
N ARG A 409 17.71 2.83 29.18
CA ARG A 409 18.40 4.12 29.29
C ARG A 409 19.88 3.90 29.59
N PRO A 410 20.80 4.37 28.73
CA PRO A 410 22.23 4.37 29.05
C PRO A 410 22.49 5.19 30.31
N ARG A 411 23.45 4.75 31.10
CA ARG A 411 23.86 5.45 32.33
C ARG A 411 24.47 6.82 32.07
N ASP A 412 25.32 6.92 31.04
CA ASP A 412 26.00 8.16 30.64
C ASP A 412 25.54 8.61 29.25
N LEU A 413 24.81 9.72 29.20
CA LEU A 413 24.37 10.35 27.93
C LEU A 413 25.54 10.88 27.08
N SER A 414 26.73 10.99 27.66
CA SER A 414 27.96 11.49 27.03
C SER A 414 28.82 10.41 26.38
N SER A 415 28.65 9.13 26.73
CA SER A 415 29.37 8.05 26.07
C SER A 415 28.67 7.72 24.76
N GLN A 416 29.39 7.80 23.63
CA GLN A 416 28.90 7.25 22.35
C GLN A 416 29.00 5.70 22.30
N ASP A 417 29.24 5.07 23.44
CA ASP A 417 29.33 3.62 23.55
C ASP A 417 28.00 2.91 23.29
N LYS A 418 28.12 1.60 23.08
CA LYS A 418 27.02 0.64 22.91
C LYS A 418 26.00 0.80 24.03
N GLY A 419 24.73 0.94 23.67
CA GLY A 419 23.64 1.05 24.63
C GLY A 419 23.36 -0.25 25.38
N PRO A 420 22.46 -0.23 26.38
CA PRO A 420 22.12 -1.39 27.20
C PRO A 420 21.59 -2.58 26.39
N ALA A 421 20.87 -2.30 25.29
CA ALA A 421 20.40 -3.34 24.38
C ALA A 421 21.57 -4.04 23.67
N GLU A 422 22.54 -3.28 23.17
CA GLU A 422 23.73 -3.79 22.49
C GLU A 422 24.65 -4.55 23.47
N ASN A 423 24.74 -4.09 24.72
CA ASN A 423 25.48 -4.78 25.79
C ASN A 423 24.85 -6.14 26.12
N LEU A 424 23.52 -6.20 26.25
CA LEU A 424 22.80 -7.46 26.41
C LEU A 424 23.07 -8.42 25.24
N THR A 425 22.99 -7.92 24.00
CA THR A 425 23.31 -8.70 22.81
C THR A 425 24.75 -9.22 22.85
N ALA A 426 25.71 -8.43 23.32
CA ALA A 426 27.11 -8.85 23.43
C ALA A 426 27.29 -9.96 24.48
N ILE A 427 26.64 -9.84 25.65
CA ILE A 427 26.70 -10.84 26.73
C ILE A 427 26.11 -12.17 26.25
N LEU A 428 24.94 -12.15 25.63
CA LEU A 428 24.25 -13.36 25.14
C LEU A 428 24.98 -14.08 24.00
N ASN A 429 25.85 -13.37 23.27
CA ASN A 429 26.66 -13.93 22.17
C ASN A 429 28.10 -14.28 22.59
N SER A 430 28.48 -14.05 23.84
CA SER A 430 29.82 -14.40 24.32
C SER A 430 29.99 -15.93 24.39
N LYS A 431 30.99 -16.45 23.67
CA LYS A 431 31.15 -17.90 23.38
C LYS A 431 31.64 -18.78 24.55
N GLY A 432 31.67 -18.25 25.77
CA GLY A 432 32.59 -18.75 26.82
C GLY A 432 31.97 -19.32 28.09
N THR A 433 30.68 -19.61 28.19
CA THR A 433 30.13 -20.00 29.50
C THR A 433 28.91 -20.93 29.43
N GLU A 434 28.93 -22.01 30.22
CA GLU A 434 27.71 -22.75 30.61
C GLU A 434 26.65 -21.84 31.27
N ALA A 435 27.01 -20.59 31.58
CA ALA A 435 26.09 -19.55 32.04
C ALA A 435 24.99 -19.18 31.03
N VAL A 436 25.16 -19.48 29.74
CA VAL A 436 24.21 -19.03 28.70
C VAL A 436 22.88 -19.80 28.72
N TYR A 437 22.80 -20.95 29.39
CA TYR A 437 21.54 -21.71 29.58
C TYR A 437 20.71 -21.22 30.77
N GLN A 438 21.31 -20.46 31.70
CA GLN A 438 20.66 -20.04 32.93
C GLN A 438 20.42 -18.54 32.89
N MET A 439 19.15 -18.14 32.76
CA MET A 439 18.76 -16.74 32.70
C MET A 439 19.33 -15.93 33.87
N ASP A 440 19.28 -16.45 35.09
CA ASP A 440 19.78 -15.74 36.28
C ASP A 440 21.28 -15.46 36.22
N LYS A 441 22.09 -16.32 35.58
CA LYS A 441 23.52 -16.04 35.39
C LYS A 441 23.77 -14.91 34.38
N VAL A 442 22.90 -14.74 33.39
CA VAL A 442 22.97 -13.59 32.47
C VAL A 442 22.69 -12.29 33.23
N LEU A 443 21.70 -12.30 34.13
CA LEU A 443 21.33 -11.13 34.94
C LEU A 443 22.49 -10.60 35.79
N LEU A 444 23.38 -11.47 36.28
CA LEU A 444 24.55 -11.07 37.07
C LEU A 444 25.54 -10.19 36.31
N HIS A 445 25.51 -10.22 34.97
CA HIS A 445 26.41 -9.45 34.11
C HIS A 445 25.77 -8.14 33.60
N LEU A 446 24.55 -7.83 34.03
CA LEU A 446 23.79 -6.65 33.57
C LEU A 446 23.70 -5.59 34.66
N GLU A 447 23.83 -4.32 34.25
CA GLU A 447 23.61 -3.19 35.15
C GLU A 447 22.11 -2.87 35.28
N SER A 448 21.48 -3.30 36.38
CA SER A 448 20.03 -3.14 36.61
C SER A 448 19.50 -1.70 36.47
N LYS A 449 20.34 -0.69 36.71
CA LYS A 449 19.99 0.73 36.55
C LYS A 449 19.66 1.11 35.11
N GLU A 450 20.31 0.50 34.12
CA GLU A 450 20.08 0.80 32.70
C GLU A 450 18.74 0.25 32.18
N PHE A 451 18.14 -0.68 32.93
CA PHE A 451 16.89 -1.36 32.62
C PHE A 451 15.71 -0.81 33.44
N THR A 452 15.93 0.22 34.25
CA THR A 452 14.88 0.78 35.12
C THR A 452 13.83 1.53 34.31
N VAL A 453 12.56 1.15 34.47
CA VAL A 453 11.39 1.76 33.82
C VAL A 453 10.30 1.98 34.85
N GLU A 454 9.53 3.06 34.70
CA GLU A 454 8.43 3.37 35.63
C GLU A 454 7.35 2.27 35.61
N PRO A 455 6.90 1.78 36.79
CA PRO A 455 5.93 0.68 36.89
C PRO A 455 4.64 0.86 36.06
N PRO A 456 4.02 2.06 35.97
CA PRO A 456 2.84 2.27 35.13
C PRO A 456 3.09 2.08 33.62
N ILE A 457 4.30 2.40 33.15
CA ILE A 457 4.69 2.18 31.75
C ILE A 457 4.76 0.68 31.48
N LEU A 458 5.43 -0.08 32.36
CA LEU A 458 5.55 -1.54 32.25
C LEU A 458 4.17 -2.21 32.26
N GLN A 459 3.30 -1.82 33.18
CA GLN A 459 1.94 -2.34 33.24
C GLN A 459 1.14 -2.03 31.96
N SER A 460 1.31 -0.83 31.39
CA SER A 460 0.62 -0.45 30.14
C SER A 460 1.04 -1.25 28.91
N LEU A 461 2.20 -1.92 28.96
CA LEU A 461 2.75 -2.75 27.89
C LEU A 461 2.71 -4.25 28.21
N GLN A 462 2.05 -4.66 29.29
CA GLN A 462 2.00 -6.06 29.73
C GLN A 462 1.46 -7.01 28.66
N HIS A 463 0.55 -6.53 27.79
CA HIS A 463 0.07 -7.28 26.62
C HIS A 463 1.18 -7.65 25.61
N LEU A 464 2.21 -6.79 25.45
CA LEU A 464 3.37 -7.10 24.61
C LEU A 464 4.30 -8.11 25.29
N THR A 465 4.46 -7.99 26.61
CA THR A 465 5.19 -8.98 27.43
C THR A 465 4.53 -10.37 27.34
N GLN A 466 3.20 -10.42 27.44
CA GLN A 466 2.42 -11.64 27.25
C GLN A 466 2.67 -12.22 25.86
N TRP A 467 2.58 -11.41 24.81
CA TRP A 467 2.81 -11.88 23.43
C TRP A 467 4.19 -12.50 23.22
N VAL A 468 5.26 -11.90 23.78
CA VAL A 468 6.62 -12.46 23.66
C VAL A 468 6.70 -13.85 24.28
N ALA A 469 6.15 -14.00 25.47
CA ALA A 469 6.14 -15.27 26.19
C ALA A 469 5.29 -16.33 25.49
N ASP A 470 4.09 -15.95 25.05
CA ASP A 470 3.18 -16.82 24.31
C ASP A 470 3.78 -17.25 22.98
N CYS A 471 4.45 -16.34 22.26
CA CYS A 471 5.14 -16.64 21.01
C CYS A 471 6.29 -17.62 21.23
N ALA A 472 7.15 -17.40 22.23
CA ALA A 472 8.23 -18.32 22.57
C ALA A 472 7.70 -19.71 22.94
N LEU A 473 6.67 -19.78 23.79
CA LEU A 473 6.03 -21.03 24.19
C LEU A 473 5.40 -21.76 23.00
N TYR A 474 4.69 -21.04 22.13
CA TYR A 474 4.10 -21.58 20.91
C TYR A 474 5.16 -22.15 19.95
N LEU A 475 6.24 -21.40 19.69
CA LEU A 475 7.31 -21.86 18.79
C LEU A 475 7.97 -23.14 19.30
N LEU A 476 8.30 -23.19 20.59
CA LEU A 476 8.91 -24.37 21.19
C LEU A 476 7.93 -25.56 21.25
N ALA A 477 6.66 -25.33 21.56
CA ALA A 477 5.65 -26.40 21.58
C ALA A 477 5.36 -26.96 20.18
N THR A 478 5.53 -26.17 19.12
CA THR A 478 5.39 -26.68 17.73
C THR A 478 6.64 -27.40 17.22
N LEU A 479 7.81 -27.16 17.80
CA LEU A 479 9.10 -27.68 17.32
C LEU A 479 9.12 -29.20 17.09
N PRO A 480 8.61 -30.05 18.02
CA PRO A 480 8.57 -31.51 17.84
C PRO A 480 7.72 -31.97 16.67
N TYR A 481 6.73 -31.17 16.26
CA TYR A 481 5.84 -31.50 15.15
C TYR A 481 6.39 -31.03 13.79
N GLN A 482 7.34 -30.09 13.79
CA GLN A 482 7.92 -29.52 12.57
C GLN A 482 9.01 -30.42 11.98
N SER A 483 9.91 -30.96 12.83
CA SER A 483 11.08 -31.73 12.38
C SER A 483 10.71 -33.06 11.69
N PRO A 484 9.90 -33.95 12.31
CA PRO A 484 9.67 -35.28 11.76
C PRO A 484 8.72 -35.29 10.55
N ASN A 485 7.68 -34.45 10.59
CA ASN A 485 6.58 -34.48 9.63
C ASN A 485 6.62 -33.34 8.60
N HIS A 486 7.65 -32.47 8.64
CA HIS A 486 7.75 -31.27 7.80
C HIS A 486 6.50 -30.37 7.84
N ASN A 487 5.71 -30.46 8.92
CA ASN A 487 4.52 -29.64 9.10
C ASN A 487 4.93 -28.19 9.34
N ARG A 488 4.37 -27.27 8.56
CA ARG A 488 4.62 -25.83 8.75
C ARG A 488 3.48 -25.19 9.53
N TYR A 489 3.79 -24.74 10.73
CA TYR A 489 2.91 -23.92 11.55
C TYR A 489 3.14 -22.44 11.25
N PRO A 490 2.11 -21.58 11.23
CA PRO A 490 2.28 -20.14 11.10
C PRO A 490 3.19 -19.58 12.19
N GLY A 491 4.29 -18.92 11.82
CA GLY A 491 5.30 -18.45 12.76
C GLY A 491 6.43 -19.45 13.01
N GLY A 492 6.24 -20.74 12.70
CA GLY A 492 7.23 -21.78 12.94
C GLY A 492 8.57 -21.53 12.26
N GLY A 493 8.60 -20.80 11.15
CA GLY A 493 9.83 -20.41 10.47
C GLY A 493 10.79 -19.55 11.31
N LEU A 494 10.31 -18.92 12.38
CA LEU A 494 11.15 -18.15 13.32
C LEU A 494 12.18 -19.03 14.04
N VAL A 495 11.91 -20.34 14.20
CA VAL A 495 12.86 -21.30 14.78
C VAL A 495 14.12 -21.42 13.92
N ALA A 496 13.99 -21.30 12.60
CA ALA A 496 15.12 -21.34 11.68
C ALA A 496 15.85 -19.99 11.53
N ASP A 497 15.31 -18.91 12.12
CA ASP A 497 15.89 -17.56 12.07
C ASP A 497 16.67 -17.27 13.37
N PRO A 498 18.02 -17.29 13.34
CA PRO A 498 18.83 -17.09 14.53
C PRO A 498 18.69 -15.66 15.09
N LYS A 499 18.33 -14.67 14.27
CA LYS A 499 18.06 -13.29 14.74
C LYS A 499 16.75 -13.24 15.52
N ALA A 500 15.72 -13.96 15.06
CA ALA A 500 14.44 -14.03 15.77
C ALA A 500 14.60 -14.75 17.12
N LEU A 501 15.29 -15.89 17.15
CA LEU A 501 15.59 -16.61 18.40
C LEU A 501 16.37 -15.75 19.40
N ASN A 502 17.42 -15.06 18.95
CA ASN A 502 18.17 -14.14 19.81
C ASN A 502 17.31 -12.98 20.31
N THR A 503 16.46 -12.41 19.46
CA THR A 503 15.56 -11.33 19.87
C THR A 503 14.56 -11.80 20.94
N LEU A 504 14.02 -13.02 20.81
CA LEU A 504 13.16 -13.60 21.86
C LEU A 504 13.93 -13.79 23.17
N ARG A 505 15.15 -14.35 23.12
CA ARG A 505 16.01 -14.53 24.30
C ARG A 505 16.30 -13.21 25.01
N GLU A 506 16.68 -12.17 24.25
CA GLU A 506 16.91 -10.82 24.77
C GLU A 506 15.66 -10.24 25.45
N LEU A 507 14.49 -10.38 24.81
CA LEU A 507 13.24 -9.87 25.38
C LEU A 507 12.84 -10.62 26.65
N LEU A 508 13.03 -11.93 26.72
CA LEU A 508 12.77 -12.69 27.95
C LEU A 508 13.67 -12.21 29.11
N VAL A 509 14.94 -11.89 28.84
CA VAL A 509 15.86 -11.32 29.85
C VAL A 509 15.39 -9.94 30.30
N ILE A 510 14.99 -9.07 29.36
CA ILE A 510 14.43 -7.74 29.68
C ILE A 510 13.17 -7.88 30.55
N ILE A 511 12.25 -8.76 30.17
CA ILE A 511 11.01 -9.05 30.92
C ILE A 511 11.34 -9.54 32.34
N ARG A 512 12.35 -10.42 32.48
CA ARG A 512 12.80 -10.92 33.79
C ARG A 512 13.34 -9.80 34.66
N ILE A 513 14.16 -8.89 34.13
CA ILE A 513 14.65 -7.73 34.91
C ILE A 513 13.49 -6.85 35.36
N TRP A 514 12.55 -6.55 34.45
CA TRP A 514 11.37 -5.74 34.77
C TRP A 514 10.46 -6.39 35.80
N SER A 515 10.40 -7.73 35.83
CA SER A 515 9.63 -8.44 36.87
C SER A 515 10.17 -8.22 38.28
N LEU A 516 11.47 -7.97 38.43
CA LEU A 516 12.08 -7.63 39.72
C LEU A 516 11.71 -6.21 40.18
N LEU A 517 11.30 -5.35 39.24
CA LEU A 517 10.84 -3.98 39.52
C LEU A 517 9.34 -3.92 39.78
N ASN A 518 8.55 -4.71 39.03
CA ASN A 518 7.10 -4.75 39.13
C ASN A 518 6.54 -6.09 38.63
N GLU A 519 6.09 -6.95 39.54
CA GLU A 519 5.52 -8.26 39.21
C GLU A 519 4.29 -8.18 38.29
N SER A 520 3.54 -7.07 38.33
CA SER A 520 2.33 -6.91 37.50
C SER A 520 2.61 -6.81 36.00
N CYS A 521 3.88 -6.69 35.57
CA CYS A 521 4.24 -6.72 34.15
C CYS A 521 4.60 -8.14 33.64
N LEU A 522 4.60 -9.15 34.51
CA LEU A 522 4.91 -10.53 34.13
C LEU A 522 3.84 -11.10 33.17
N PRO A 523 4.24 -12.00 32.26
CA PRO A 523 3.30 -12.82 31.53
C PRO A 523 2.62 -13.80 32.48
N VAL A 524 1.33 -14.03 32.25
CA VAL A 524 0.49 -14.95 33.02
C VAL A 524 0.41 -16.27 32.29
N PHE A 525 0.68 -17.36 33.01
CA PHE A 525 0.62 -18.73 32.48
C PHE A 525 -0.35 -19.57 33.30
N THR A 526 -1.07 -20.47 32.62
CA THR A 526 -1.82 -21.54 33.29
C THR A 526 -0.90 -22.74 33.43
N LYS A 527 -0.33 -22.94 34.62
CA LYS A 527 0.64 -24.00 34.91
C LYS A 527 -0.09 -25.26 35.39
N MET A 528 0.35 -26.41 34.91
CA MET A 528 -0.11 -27.73 35.36
C MET A 528 0.90 -28.40 36.31
N ALA A 529 2.16 -27.95 36.29
CA ALA A 529 3.22 -28.39 37.19
C ALA A 529 3.48 -27.35 38.29
N GLU A 530 3.70 -27.84 39.52
CA GLU A 530 4.07 -27.00 40.67
C GLU A 530 5.48 -26.42 40.52
N ASN A 531 5.70 -25.20 41.00
CA ASN A 531 7.00 -24.51 41.06
C ASN A 531 7.75 -24.32 39.71
N LEU A 532 7.04 -24.36 38.58
CA LEU A 532 7.65 -24.16 37.27
C LEU A 532 7.97 -22.67 36.98
N ASP A 533 9.25 -22.35 36.78
CA ASP A 533 9.67 -21.07 36.20
C ASP A 533 9.65 -21.15 34.67
N VAL A 534 8.52 -20.76 34.09
CA VAL A 534 8.27 -20.82 32.65
C VAL A 534 9.23 -19.91 31.88
N LEU A 535 9.57 -18.72 32.39
CA LEU A 535 10.46 -17.79 31.67
C LEU A 535 11.88 -18.36 31.55
N SER A 536 12.39 -18.92 32.65
CA SER A 536 13.70 -19.58 32.67
C SER A 536 13.72 -20.83 31.77
N LEU A 537 12.64 -21.63 31.76
CA LEU A 537 12.50 -22.79 30.88
C LEU A 537 12.50 -22.36 29.39
N LEU A 538 11.68 -21.39 29.01
CA LEU A 538 11.61 -20.88 27.64
C LEU A 538 12.97 -20.35 27.17
N PHE A 539 13.69 -19.61 28.02
CA PHE A 539 15.02 -19.12 27.71
C PHE A 539 16.03 -20.24 27.48
N LYS A 540 16.03 -21.27 28.34
CA LYS A 540 16.89 -22.45 28.19
C LYS A 540 16.62 -23.16 26.86
N LEU A 541 15.35 -23.44 26.55
CA LEU A 541 14.96 -24.15 25.34
C LEU A 541 15.28 -23.33 24.07
N LEU A 542 14.96 -22.03 24.04
CA LEU A 542 15.36 -21.15 22.93
C LEU A 542 16.87 -21.10 22.73
N THR A 543 17.65 -21.12 23.82
CA THR A 543 19.11 -21.17 23.75
C THR A 543 19.59 -22.47 23.13
N LYS A 544 19.03 -23.63 23.55
CA LYS A 544 19.33 -24.93 22.94
C LYS A 544 18.99 -24.93 21.45
N THR A 545 17.80 -24.45 21.07
CA THR A 545 17.37 -24.34 19.67
C THR A 545 18.33 -23.48 18.84
N LEU A 546 18.79 -22.35 19.38
CA LEU A 546 19.74 -21.50 18.68
C LEU A 546 21.12 -22.15 18.52
N LEU A 547 21.59 -22.89 19.52
CA LEU A 547 22.88 -23.58 19.45
C LEU A 547 22.85 -24.75 18.46
N ALA A 548 21.67 -25.37 18.27
CA ALA A 548 21.42 -26.37 17.24
C ALA A 548 21.15 -25.76 15.85
N HIS A 549 21.26 -24.43 15.67
CA HIS A 549 21.00 -23.77 14.39
C HIS A 549 21.91 -24.31 13.29
N GLY A 550 21.31 -24.69 12.15
CA GLY A 550 22.03 -25.28 11.01
C GLY A 550 22.21 -26.80 11.09
N SER A 551 21.78 -27.43 12.19
CA SER A 551 21.69 -28.90 12.36
C SER A 551 20.26 -29.32 12.68
N GLU A 552 19.97 -30.62 12.57
CA GLU A 552 18.71 -31.16 13.10
C GLU A 552 18.69 -31.03 14.63
N PRO A 553 17.54 -30.66 15.24
CA PRO A 553 17.42 -30.60 16.69
C PRO A 553 17.64 -31.99 17.30
N ASP A 554 18.39 -32.05 18.40
CA ASP A 554 18.65 -33.32 19.09
C ASP A 554 17.38 -33.89 19.76
N ASP A 555 17.33 -35.22 19.91
CA ASP A 555 16.18 -35.91 20.50
C ASP A 555 15.88 -35.39 21.92
N SER A 556 16.93 -35.02 22.67
CA SER A 556 16.78 -34.43 24.01
C SER A 556 16.01 -33.10 24.00
N LEU A 557 16.27 -32.20 23.06
CA LEU A 557 15.54 -30.94 22.92
C LEU A 557 14.10 -31.19 22.49
N LEU A 558 13.88 -32.11 21.56
CA LEU A 558 12.54 -32.47 21.08
C LEU A 558 11.71 -33.09 22.20
N ASP A 559 12.28 -33.96 23.03
CA ASP A 559 11.63 -34.54 24.21
C ASP A 559 11.26 -33.46 25.23
N GLU A 560 12.20 -32.56 25.57
CA GLU A 560 11.91 -31.45 26.49
C GLU A 560 10.80 -30.53 25.98
N CYS A 561 10.77 -30.24 24.67
CA CYS A 561 9.73 -29.42 24.06
C CYS A 561 8.38 -30.15 24.00
N SER A 562 8.37 -31.48 23.80
CA SER A 562 7.16 -32.30 23.78
C SER A 562 6.47 -32.38 25.15
N LEU A 563 7.19 -32.10 26.24
CA LEU A 563 6.64 -32.04 27.58
C LEU A 563 5.93 -30.71 27.90
N LEU A 564 6.14 -29.65 27.10
CA LEU A 564 5.56 -28.32 27.37
C LEU A 564 4.04 -28.33 27.53
N PRO A 565 3.24 -28.98 26.64
CA PRO A 565 1.78 -29.00 26.79
C PRO A 565 1.29 -29.68 28.08
N ASN A 566 2.10 -30.57 28.67
CA ASN A 566 1.80 -31.23 29.94
C ASN A 566 2.16 -30.36 31.16
N GLN A 567 3.02 -29.35 30.98
CA GLN A 567 3.52 -28.50 32.05
C GLN A 567 2.81 -27.13 32.11
N VAL A 568 2.44 -26.59 30.94
CA VAL A 568 1.82 -25.27 30.78
C VAL A 568 0.81 -25.32 29.64
N LEU A 569 -0.34 -24.65 29.82
CA LEU A 569 -1.31 -24.49 28.74
C LEU A 569 -0.69 -23.71 27.57
N ILE A 570 -0.66 -24.33 26.38
CA ILE A 570 -0.15 -23.68 25.17
C ILE A 570 -1.19 -22.68 24.64
N PRO A 571 -0.83 -21.39 24.51
CA PRO A 571 -1.76 -20.38 24.00
C PRO A 571 -2.02 -20.59 22.50
N ILE A 572 -3.25 -20.29 22.07
CA ILE A 572 -3.54 -20.12 20.65
C ILE A 572 -3.13 -18.71 20.24
N ILE A 573 -2.18 -18.63 19.32
CA ILE A 573 -1.74 -17.37 18.73
C ILE A 573 -2.19 -17.30 17.26
N GLU A 574 -2.98 -16.28 16.92
CA GLU A 574 -3.46 -16.07 15.56
C GLU A 574 -2.38 -15.43 14.68
N LEU A 575 -1.38 -16.23 14.28
CA LEU A 575 -0.31 -15.76 13.37
C LEU A 575 -0.70 -15.91 11.89
N GLY A 576 -1.61 -16.84 11.58
CA GLY A 576 -2.15 -17.04 10.24
C GLY A 576 -3.21 -16.00 9.90
N THR A 577 -2.81 -14.84 9.37
CA THR A 577 -3.79 -13.87 8.85
C THR A 577 -4.61 -14.52 7.73
N GLN A 578 -5.93 -14.64 7.92
CA GLN A 578 -6.81 -15.32 6.95
C GLN A 578 -6.70 -14.67 5.56
N ALA A 579 -6.67 -15.52 4.53
CA ALA A 579 -6.57 -15.11 3.14
C ALA A 579 -7.96 -14.70 2.62
N PHE A 580 -8.23 -13.40 2.58
CA PHE A 580 -9.49 -12.86 2.08
C PHE A 580 -9.29 -11.84 0.95
N GLY A 581 -10.34 -11.68 0.14
CA GLY A 581 -10.39 -10.62 -0.88
C GLY A 581 -9.32 -10.81 -1.96
N VAL A 582 -8.73 -9.70 -2.41
CA VAL A 582 -7.75 -9.66 -3.50
C VAL A 582 -6.34 -10.12 -3.12
N ALA A 583 -6.15 -10.63 -1.89
CA ALA A 583 -4.89 -11.20 -1.41
C ALA A 583 -5.10 -12.64 -0.92
N SER A 584 -5.79 -13.45 -1.75
CA SER A 584 -6.07 -14.86 -1.50
C SER A 584 -5.83 -15.72 -2.74
N PRO A 585 -5.69 -17.05 -2.58
CA PRO A 585 -5.54 -17.97 -3.72
C PRO A 585 -6.75 -17.97 -4.65
N ALA A 586 -7.95 -17.67 -4.12
CA ALA A 586 -9.18 -17.57 -4.90
C ALA A 586 -9.08 -16.56 -6.04
N LEU A 587 -8.23 -15.53 -5.90
CA LEU A 587 -7.97 -14.55 -6.94
C LEU A 587 -7.46 -15.17 -8.25
N PHE A 588 -6.67 -16.24 -8.15
CA PHE A 588 -6.05 -16.90 -9.30
C PHE A 588 -6.92 -18.00 -9.90
N MET A 589 -8.01 -18.37 -9.23
CA MET A 589 -8.95 -19.40 -9.68
C MET A 589 -10.06 -18.81 -10.57
N ASN A 590 -10.18 -17.49 -10.64
CA ASN A 590 -11.22 -16.80 -11.37
C ASN A 590 -10.68 -16.15 -12.66
N SER A 591 -11.47 -16.21 -13.73
CA SER A 591 -11.17 -15.55 -15.01
C SER A 591 -11.43 -14.05 -14.92
N LEU A 592 -10.66 -13.26 -15.67
CA LEU A 592 -10.88 -11.83 -15.80
C LEU A 592 -11.93 -11.49 -16.88
N PRO A 593 -12.60 -10.33 -16.77
CA PRO A 593 -12.54 -9.39 -15.64
C PRO A 593 -13.20 -9.95 -14.38
N LEU A 594 -12.68 -9.59 -13.21
CA LEU A 594 -13.41 -9.86 -11.96
C LEU A 594 -14.56 -8.87 -11.84
N GLN A 595 -15.74 -9.37 -11.49
CA GLN A 595 -16.94 -8.57 -11.33
C GLN A 595 -17.30 -8.45 -9.86
N PHE A 596 -17.63 -7.23 -9.43
CA PHE A 596 -18.06 -6.92 -8.08
C PHE A 596 -19.32 -6.06 -8.12
N GLU A 597 -20.07 -6.09 -7.03
CA GLU A 597 -21.21 -5.22 -6.80
C GLU A 597 -20.99 -4.48 -5.48
N TYR A 598 -21.39 -3.21 -5.44
CA TYR A 598 -21.21 -2.39 -4.26
C TYR A 598 -21.95 -2.99 -3.06
N TYR A 599 -21.30 -3.02 -1.90
CA TYR A 599 -21.76 -3.68 -0.66
C TYR A 599 -22.04 -5.19 -0.73
N SER A 600 -21.76 -5.86 -1.85
CA SER A 600 -21.90 -7.31 -1.98
C SER A 600 -20.55 -8.01 -1.85
N GLN A 601 -20.43 -8.95 -0.92
CA GLN A 601 -19.21 -9.76 -0.80
C GLN A 601 -19.25 -10.91 -1.82
N PRO A 602 -18.31 -10.96 -2.78
CA PRO A 602 -18.29 -12.01 -3.79
C PRO A 602 -17.97 -13.37 -3.17
N GLU A 603 -18.85 -14.35 -3.40
CA GLU A 603 -18.67 -15.71 -2.89
C GLU A 603 -17.41 -16.39 -3.44
N PHE A 604 -17.07 -16.11 -4.70
CA PHE A 604 -15.90 -16.67 -5.37
C PHE A 604 -14.55 -16.24 -4.78
N LEU A 605 -14.52 -15.24 -3.88
CA LEU A 605 -13.31 -14.83 -3.15
C LEU A 605 -13.20 -15.44 -1.74
N LYS A 606 -14.18 -16.24 -1.31
CA LYS A 606 -14.09 -16.97 -0.05
C LYS A 606 -13.10 -18.12 -0.23
N TYR A 607 -12.01 -18.10 0.54
CA TYR A 607 -11.01 -19.16 0.56
C TYR A 607 -10.70 -19.56 2.01
N ASN A 608 -10.92 -20.83 2.33
CA ASN A 608 -10.62 -21.37 3.65
C ASN A 608 -9.29 -22.13 3.60
N SER A 609 -8.23 -21.49 4.10
CA SER A 609 -6.94 -22.15 4.28
C SER A 609 -6.99 -23.11 5.47
N LYS A 610 -6.55 -24.37 5.28
CA LYS A 610 -6.35 -25.30 6.38
C LYS A 610 -5.03 -24.99 7.09
N VAL A 611 -5.07 -24.92 8.43
CA VAL A 611 -3.89 -24.64 9.26
C VAL A 611 -3.74 -25.79 10.26
N PRO A 612 -2.54 -26.37 10.41
CA PRO A 612 -2.29 -27.31 11.49
C PRO A 612 -2.52 -26.65 12.86
N THR A 613 -3.22 -27.34 13.75
CA THR A 613 -3.46 -26.92 15.14
C THR A 613 -2.64 -27.80 16.07
N ILE A 614 -2.08 -27.22 17.13
CA ILE A 614 -1.37 -27.98 18.16
C ILE A 614 -2.40 -28.78 18.97
N GLU A 615 -2.11 -30.04 19.22
CA GLU A 615 -2.95 -30.91 20.04
C GLU A 615 -3.07 -30.36 21.48
N GLY A 616 -4.25 -30.44 22.07
CA GLY A 616 -4.52 -29.89 23.42
C GLY A 616 -4.81 -28.39 23.48
N THR A 617 -4.81 -27.67 22.35
CA THR A 617 -5.24 -26.26 22.32
C THR A 617 -6.76 -26.11 22.38
N ILE A 618 -7.25 -25.12 23.16
CA ILE A 618 -8.69 -24.88 23.35
C ILE A 618 -9.19 -23.87 22.29
N PRO A 619 -10.15 -24.23 21.42
CA PRO A 619 -10.67 -23.33 20.39
C PRO A 619 -11.17 -22.00 20.98
N GLN A 620 -10.67 -20.87 20.47
CA GLN A 620 -11.13 -19.56 20.90
C GLN A 620 -12.36 -19.12 20.10
N ASN A 621 -13.49 -18.94 20.81
CA ASN A 621 -14.73 -18.38 20.25
C ASN A 621 -14.78 -16.84 20.35
N HIS A 622 -13.63 -16.17 20.40
CA HIS A 622 -13.52 -14.71 20.47
C HIS A 622 -12.54 -14.18 19.41
N LYS A 623 -12.67 -12.91 19.05
CA LYS A 623 -11.73 -12.22 18.16
C LYS A 623 -10.57 -11.64 18.98
N SER A 624 -9.38 -11.62 18.42
CA SER A 624 -8.21 -10.99 19.03
C SER A 624 -7.87 -9.67 18.36
N ASP A 625 -7.37 -8.69 19.13
CA ASP A 625 -6.82 -7.44 18.62
C ASP A 625 -5.47 -7.74 17.96
N ILE A 626 -5.34 -7.50 16.65
CA ILE A 626 -4.12 -7.81 15.90
C ILE A 626 -2.93 -6.88 16.22
N VAL A 627 -3.18 -5.76 16.91
CA VAL A 627 -2.15 -4.79 17.30
C VAL A 627 -1.75 -4.97 18.76
N ARG A 628 -2.72 -5.28 19.62
CA ARG A 628 -2.51 -5.37 21.07
C ARG A 628 -2.52 -6.79 21.60
N HIS A 629 -2.90 -7.77 20.78
CA HIS A 629 -2.99 -9.19 21.14
C HIS A 629 -3.83 -9.45 22.39
N VAL A 630 -4.90 -8.68 22.57
CA VAL A 630 -5.88 -8.84 23.64
C VAL A 630 -7.21 -9.33 23.08
N SER A 631 -7.97 -10.04 23.91
CA SER A 631 -9.31 -10.52 23.53
C SER A 631 -10.28 -9.34 23.31
N LEU A 632 -10.99 -9.36 22.18
CA LEU A 632 -12.06 -8.42 21.83
C LEU A 632 -13.45 -8.99 22.14
N GLY A 633 -13.54 -10.21 22.66
CA GLY A 633 -14.78 -10.95 22.79
C GLY A 633 -15.32 -11.47 21.45
N ARG A 634 -16.53 -12.06 21.47
CA ARG A 634 -17.12 -12.74 20.30
C ARG A 634 -17.59 -11.77 19.21
N ASN A 635 -18.26 -10.69 19.62
CA ASN A 635 -18.89 -9.71 18.72
C ASN A 635 -18.48 -8.27 19.10
N PRO A 636 -17.24 -7.85 18.77
CA PRO A 636 -16.80 -6.49 19.09
C PRO A 636 -17.53 -5.44 18.24
N THR A 637 -18.01 -4.37 18.87
CA THR A 637 -18.84 -3.32 18.23
C THR A 637 -18.10 -2.03 17.86
N HIS A 638 -16.96 -1.74 18.49
CA HIS A 638 -16.17 -0.52 18.28
C HIS A 638 -14.73 -0.83 17.86
N VAL A 639 -14.59 -1.44 16.69
CA VAL A 639 -13.30 -1.85 16.13
C VAL A 639 -13.09 -1.26 14.75
N ARG A 640 -11.82 -1.08 14.40
CA ARG A 640 -11.40 -0.96 13.02
C ARG A 640 -11.06 -2.34 12.48
N GLN A 641 -11.41 -2.59 11.23
CA GLN A 641 -11.13 -3.85 10.54
C GLN A 641 -10.16 -3.60 9.38
N CYS A 642 -9.20 -4.49 9.21
CA CYS A 642 -8.27 -4.41 8.09
C CYS A 642 -8.97 -4.80 6.77
N THR A 643 -8.79 -4.00 5.72
CA THR A 643 -9.34 -4.29 4.38
C THR A 643 -8.66 -5.46 3.65
N ARG A 644 -7.47 -5.89 4.11
CA ARG A 644 -6.68 -6.95 3.46
C ARG A 644 -6.75 -8.30 4.17
N CYS A 645 -6.65 -8.31 5.49
CA CYS A 645 -6.64 -9.55 6.28
C CYS A 645 -7.87 -9.73 7.19
N TYR A 646 -8.80 -8.76 7.20
CA TYR A 646 -10.02 -8.79 8.02
C TYR A 646 -9.80 -8.85 9.54
N SER A 647 -8.54 -8.84 10.01
CA SER A 647 -8.19 -8.70 11.42
C SER A 647 -8.75 -7.42 12.01
N SER A 648 -9.09 -7.48 13.30
CA SER A 648 -9.73 -6.39 14.03
C SER A 648 -8.77 -5.76 15.04
N SER A 649 -8.97 -4.47 15.33
CA SER A 649 -8.23 -3.77 16.38
C SER A 649 -9.12 -2.71 17.02
N MET A 650 -8.94 -2.43 18.32
CA MET A 650 -9.68 -1.38 19.01
C MET A 650 -9.30 0.01 18.46
N LEU A 651 -10.28 0.91 18.43
CA LEU A 651 -10.10 2.30 17.99
C LEU A 651 -9.24 3.13 18.95
N LYS A 652 -9.35 2.88 20.26
CA LYS A 652 -8.61 3.56 21.31
C LYS A 652 -8.03 2.53 22.27
N ALA A 653 -6.79 2.73 22.71
CA ALA A 653 -6.23 1.95 23.82
C ALA A 653 -6.96 2.28 25.13
N GLY A 654 -7.14 1.26 25.98
CA GLY A 654 -7.67 1.44 27.34
C GLY A 654 -6.68 2.18 28.27
N ALA A 655 -5.38 1.97 28.10
CA ALA A 655 -4.32 2.58 28.92
C ALA A 655 -3.77 3.87 28.27
N ARG A 656 -3.64 4.95 29.05
CA ARG A 656 -3.17 6.27 28.60
C ARG A 656 -1.72 6.54 29.00
N SER A 657 -0.75 5.77 28.49
CA SER A 657 0.68 6.09 28.65
C SER A 657 1.29 6.64 27.36
N ALA A 658 2.41 7.36 27.47
CA ALA A 658 3.17 7.81 26.30
C ALA A 658 3.68 6.63 25.47
N ALA A 659 4.07 5.52 26.14
CA ALA A 659 4.52 4.30 25.48
C ALA A 659 3.40 3.61 24.70
N THR A 660 2.19 3.49 25.27
CA THR A 660 1.02 2.93 24.56
C THR A 660 0.64 3.79 23.36
N ARG A 661 0.71 5.14 23.49
CA ARG A 661 0.50 6.02 22.34
C ARG A 661 1.56 5.81 21.26
N ALA A 662 2.83 5.72 21.62
CA ALA A 662 3.92 5.47 20.67
C ALA A 662 3.76 4.10 19.97
N TRP A 663 3.31 3.06 20.68
CA TRP A 663 2.96 1.77 20.11
C TRP A 663 1.83 1.88 19.08
N ASP A 664 0.69 2.47 19.47
CA ASP A 664 -0.49 2.59 18.62
C ASP A 664 -0.23 3.42 17.35
N GLN A 665 0.60 4.47 17.45
CA GLN A 665 0.96 5.34 16.32
C GLN A 665 1.63 4.56 15.17
N ARG A 666 2.37 3.48 15.47
CA ARG A 666 2.99 2.61 14.45
C ARG A 666 1.95 1.97 13.52
N TRP A 667 0.75 1.74 14.05
CA TRP A 667 -0.34 1.02 13.39
C TRP A 667 -1.56 1.90 13.14
N LEU A 668 -1.40 3.23 13.23
CA LEU A 668 -2.51 4.16 13.07
C LEU A 668 -3.10 4.10 11.65
N ARG A 669 -2.22 4.12 10.64
CA ARG A 669 -2.60 4.16 9.22
C ARG A 669 -2.93 2.78 8.65
N CYS A 670 -2.15 1.76 9.02
CA CYS A 670 -2.26 0.42 8.46
C CYS A 670 -2.20 -0.67 9.53
N CYS A 671 -2.85 -1.80 9.24
CA CYS A 671 -2.70 -3.07 9.93
C CYS A 671 -1.25 -3.58 9.79
N PRO A 672 -0.74 -4.44 10.70
CA PRO A 672 0.55 -5.09 10.53
C PRO A 672 0.74 -5.82 9.18
N CYS A 673 -0.35 -6.27 8.54
CA CYS A 673 -0.29 -6.88 7.20
C CYS A 673 -0.16 -5.85 6.05
N GLY A 674 -0.10 -4.56 6.37
CA GLY A 674 -0.04 -3.42 5.45
C GLY A 674 -1.38 -2.94 4.89
N GLY A 675 -2.50 -3.61 5.20
CA GLY A 675 -3.82 -3.21 4.72
C GLY A 675 -4.38 -2.01 5.51
N GLN A 676 -5.15 -1.17 4.84
CA GLN A 676 -5.79 -0.01 5.46
C GLN A 676 -6.88 -0.41 6.44
N TRP A 677 -7.20 0.49 7.36
CA TRP A 677 -8.27 0.32 8.32
C TRP A 677 -9.59 0.87 7.75
N LYS A 678 -10.66 0.08 7.83
CA LYS A 678 -12.04 0.56 7.70
C LYS A 678 -12.71 0.58 9.07
N PHE A 679 -13.57 1.57 9.30
CA PHE A 679 -14.44 1.60 10.48
C PHE A 679 -15.57 0.59 10.29
N VAL A 680 -15.87 -0.17 11.34
CA VAL A 680 -17.00 -1.10 11.35
C VAL A 680 -17.85 -0.75 12.56
N GLU A 681 -18.98 -0.09 12.33
CA GLU A 681 -20.09 -0.07 13.27
C GLU A 681 -21.00 -1.23 12.91
N VAL A 682 -21.00 -2.28 13.74
CA VAL A 682 -22.02 -3.31 13.60
C VAL A 682 -23.32 -2.70 14.13
N SER A 683 -24.29 -2.45 13.24
CA SER A 683 -25.63 -2.08 13.66
C SER A 683 -26.15 -3.16 14.61
N LYS A 684 -26.66 -2.77 15.78
CA LYS A 684 -27.37 -3.69 16.66
C LYS A 684 -28.58 -4.20 15.86
N SER A 685 -28.49 -5.42 15.34
CA SER A 685 -29.63 -6.15 14.78
C SER A 685 -30.53 -6.62 15.92
#